data_AF-W9ZZJ0-F1
#
_entry.id   AF-W9ZZJ0-F1
#
_cell.length_a   1.000
_cell.length_b   1.000
_cell.length_c   1.000
_cell.angle_alpha   90.00
_cell.angle_beta   90.00
_cell.angle_gamma   90.00
#
_symmetry.space_group_name_H-M   'P 1'
#
loop_
_entity.id
_entity.type
_entity.pdbx_description
1 polymer ?
#
loop_
_entity_poly.entity_id
_entity_poly.type
_entity_poly.pdbx_seq_one_letter_code
_entity_poly.pdbx_strand_id
1 'polypeptide(L)'
;MAYFQNFLTTLLLFQCYQSFPGALAGFEETLVAFEPSIGATEIQDAVILRDDSDPFGIAIAVGSLADDFEQITGTRPSVRAWAGDNSTTSEVKVASESAIIAATVDSPLMRQLESSRKLNLSSIRGKWETFETTLVAQPLPGVQNALVIAGSDMRAVIFGIFTLSEQSGQSPLYWWNDVPAKKHDKIYAINKTLTFGEPTVKYRGIFINDEAPALTSWWAQRSRREDYTFDSEFYERVFDLLLRLRANLIWPAMWGSFVPAPGRIFFTDDPGNMALANDYGIVVSTSHHEPMQRASNEWKQSKNGAWDWVANKGNVVEFMREGVRRAGGNDTYFTLGMRGENDGPIQADDPIAVLREVFAVQRNILASFYGNETAARQIWTIYKEVATYYAAGLEPPEDVTLMFTDDNWGNVQKLPNAKELDRSGGIGMYYHFEYVGRPKSWKWQNCNNLPKIYKELFQAAQAGANRIWVFNVGDIKPVELPLNMAMDLAWNATRFDLDSLPDYLQSLAARDFDLEHSEVIASGWLAYSHLVGMRKFEMLEPTTYSITNYEEADRILGAWKALADRVRAIEASLPQTHRDAFFHSSTYAAVAGYNYHAILIGQGKNRQYSFERRNSANAIAYDLIERFEYDHDLTIEYDAIAGGKWRGIMSTPKFDMSTADWRPSSRDVMANLSFVQLRQDFDYAFGNLGIYVEQSRAPYLQGRICASINPSKPTKDGLSPMMRPMEPHGPAFRWIDLFHRGDHRRPIRWSISVPEPWINVSQVSGEVSGSKPEERVHISINWELVPATYNQTVQLRVFYGPPAHFDDVHLPVINIRAPKDFAGFPEVDGIISIEAPHYQRSSLTQDTGRNIGFKVMPRLASRSESGSVALRPYQAAIESESESKASWLEYDIFILGNATRPAINATIYINGALDTRADKPMLCSLSLQNESKPANDFFKILGTPEKAGDTPPEWNAEVANGVWTRTLQLGSLSPGFGLEIARRALTKGHRVIATSRNPKKNEGHVQEIESKGGRWIALDVTAPDLSSVVDKAKALYGTIDILVNNAGFSLNGGFEDLSEDDLRAQFETNVFGVFKMMKAVLPGMRERQSGIVINIGSTGGLRSLPGVSLYASSKHALEGLTEAVWHEYRDFNVKIVLVEPGPFRTNFLGENAAVIRPISSFYKGTSTETTLNHLKDSHVDQPGDPIKAATIIVDYALGEGSAKGSNEFLRLPLGSGALKTVQGKIESLEENLAGVREMAQSTDF
;
A
#
# COMPACT_ATOMS: atom_id res chain seq x y z
N MET A 1 -18.80 -26.27 4.73
CA MET A 1 -18.43 -27.68 4.47
C MET A 1 -16.97 -27.87 4.03
N ALA A 2 -16.26 -26.85 3.51
CA ALA A 2 -14.80 -26.91 3.27
C ALA A 2 -13.92 -26.89 4.55
N TYR A 3 -14.48 -26.48 5.70
CA TYR A 3 -13.78 -26.42 6.99
C TYR A 3 -13.51 -27.77 7.66
N PHE A 4 -14.23 -28.84 7.27
CA PHE A 4 -14.08 -30.16 7.89
C PHE A 4 -13.11 -31.09 7.13
N GLN A 5 -12.79 -30.76 5.86
CA GLN A 5 -11.85 -31.55 5.06
C GLN A 5 -10.39 -31.18 5.35
N ASN A 6 -10.08 -29.92 5.66
CA ASN A 6 -8.71 -29.53 6.03
C ASN A 6 -8.26 -30.08 7.39
N PHE A 7 -9.19 -30.31 8.33
CA PHE A 7 -8.85 -30.84 9.66
C PHE A 7 -8.46 -32.34 9.62
N LEU A 8 -8.97 -33.10 8.64
CA LEU A 8 -8.64 -34.52 8.45
C LEU A 8 -7.34 -34.74 7.66
N THR A 9 -6.96 -33.80 6.78
CA THR A 9 -5.67 -33.86 6.09
C THR A 9 -4.50 -33.58 7.04
N THR A 10 -4.70 -32.73 8.05
CA THR A 10 -3.72 -32.48 9.12
C THR A 10 -3.49 -33.71 10.02
N LEU A 11 -4.52 -34.55 10.22
CA LEU A 11 -4.41 -35.75 11.05
C LEU A 11 -3.68 -36.91 10.33
N LEU A 12 -3.76 -36.99 9.00
CA LEU A 12 -3.09 -38.03 8.20
C LEU A 12 -1.61 -37.72 7.92
N LEU A 13 -1.19 -36.46 8.04
CA LEU A 13 0.24 -36.09 8.04
C LEU A 13 0.93 -36.39 9.38
N PHE A 14 0.17 -36.53 10.47
CA PHE A 14 0.70 -36.83 11.81
C PHE A 14 1.36 -38.22 11.92
N GLN A 15 1.09 -39.16 11.00
CA GLN A 15 1.64 -40.53 11.06
C GLN A 15 2.91 -40.78 10.22
N CYS A 16 3.43 -39.78 9.50
CA CYS A 16 4.74 -39.87 8.83
C CYS A 16 5.89 -39.19 9.61
N TYR A 17 5.63 -38.65 10.81
CA TYR A 17 6.56 -37.85 11.61
C TYR A 17 7.41 -38.66 12.62
N GLN A 18 7.94 -39.83 12.23
CA GLN A 18 8.85 -40.61 13.09
C GLN A 18 10.29 -40.70 12.57
N SER A 19 10.68 -39.87 11.61
CA SER A 19 12.07 -39.87 11.14
C SER A 19 12.51 -38.51 10.60
N PHE A 20 12.66 -37.51 11.46
CA PHE A 20 13.64 -36.42 11.29
C PHE A 20 14.01 -35.78 12.64
N PRO A 21 14.92 -36.38 13.44
CA PRO A 21 15.47 -35.75 14.64
C PRO A 21 16.58 -34.71 14.36
N GLY A 22 16.74 -34.22 13.12
CA GLY A 22 17.94 -33.48 12.69
C GLY A 22 17.74 -32.17 11.94
N ALA A 23 16.51 -31.64 11.83
CA ALA A 23 16.19 -30.53 10.91
C ALA A 23 15.58 -29.27 11.57
N LEU A 24 15.86 -29.02 12.86
CA LEU A 24 15.40 -27.80 13.57
C LEU A 24 16.52 -26.85 14.00
N ALA A 25 17.71 -27.02 13.41
CA ALA A 25 18.77 -26.02 13.39
C ALA A 25 18.66 -25.14 12.14
N GLY A 26 17.47 -24.59 11.88
CA GLY A 26 16.99 -24.30 10.52
C GLY A 26 17.83 -23.38 9.64
N PHE A 27 18.75 -22.56 10.16
CA PHE A 27 19.50 -21.60 9.33
C PHE A 27 20.94 -21.28 9.77
N GLU A 28 21.46 -21.92 10.82
CA GLU A 28 22.82 -21.68 11.32
C GLU A 28 23.46 -22.99 11.77
N GLU A 29 24.76 -23.16 11.51
CA GLU A 29 25.43 -24.42 11.83
C GLU A 29 25.49 -24.63 13.35
N THR A 30 25.16 -25.85 13.79
CA THR A 30 25.09 -26.20 15.22
C THR A 30 26.46 -26.53 15.80
N LEU A 31 26.78 -25.96 16.95
CA LEU A 31 28.01 -26.15 17.71
C LEU A 31 27.82 -27.03 18.97
N VAL A 32 26.58 -27.19 19.44
CA VAL A 32 26.22 -28.08 20.57
C VAL A 32 25.18 -29.13 20.21
N ALA A 33 25.20 -30.24 20.94
CA ALA A 33 24.15 -31.25 20.97
C ALA A 33 23.82 -31.60 22.42
N PHE A 34 22.65 -32.20 22.64
CA PHE A 34 22.20 -32.62 23.98
C PHE A 34 22.32 -34.13 24.21
N GLU A 35 22.76 -34.86 23.19
CA GLU A 35 23.07 -36.29 23.23
C GLU A 35 24.54 -36.51 22.86
N PRO A 36 25.21 -37.51 23.46
CA PRO A 36 26.61 -37.80 23.15
C PRO A 36 26.77 -38.23 21.69
N SER A 37 27.81 -37.72 21.03
CA SER A 37 28.19 -38.10 19.66
C SER A 37 29.69 -38.33 19.55
N ILE A 38 30.12 -39.02 18.48
CA ILE A 38 31.52 -39.43 18.30
C ILE A 38 32.43 -38.19 18.27
N GLY A 39 33.34 -38.10 19.24
CA GLY A 39 34.32 -37.01 19.36
C GLY A 39 33.79 -35.74 20.03
N ALA A 40 32.50 -35.68 20.38
CA ALA A 40 31.96 -34.53 21.11
C ALA A 40 32.49 -34.50 22.55
N THR A 41 32.57 -33.29 23.12
CA THR A 41 33.05 -33.07 24.50
C THR A 41 31.93 -32.51 25.37
N GLU A 42 31.73 -33.09 26.55
CA GLU A 42 30.78 -32.60 27.55
C GLU A 42 31.30 -31.28 28.16
N ILE A 43 30.51 -30.20 28.10
CA ILE A 43 30.98 -28.84 28.43
C ILE A 43 30.18 -28.11 29.51
N GLN A 44 29.09 -28.68 30.04
CA GLN A 44 28.27 -27.94 31.02
C GLN A 44 29.00 -27.61 32.32
N ASP A 45 29.93 -28.48 32.77
CA ASP A 45 30.75 -28.26 33.97
C ASP A 45 32.19 -27.79 33.62
N ALA A 46 32.42 -27.43 32.35
CA ALA A 46 33.74 -27.03 31.87
C ALA A 46 34.20 -25.74 32.56
N VAL A 47 35.49 -25.65 32.88
CA VAL A 47 36.09 -24.38 33.32
C VAL A 47 36.11 -23.42 32.12
N ILE A 48 35.54 -22.23 32.29
CA ILE A 48 35.55 -21.18 31.27
C ILE A 48 36.80 -20.33 31.45
N LEU A 49 37.64 -20.26 30.42
CA LEU A 49 38.92 -19.57 30.40
C LEU A 49 38.88 -18.40 29.43
N ARG A 50 39.32 -17.24 29.90
CA ARG A 50 39.66 -16.07 29.07
C ARG A 50 41.12 -15.71 29.25
N ASP A 51 41.72 -15.06 28.26
CA ASP A 51 43.03 -14.44 28.45
C ASP A 51 42.89 -13.17 29.33
N ASP A 52 43.85 -12.92 30.22
CA ASP A 52 43.83 -11.73 31.09
C ASP A 52 44.27 -10.44 30.40
N SER A 53 44.95 -10.55 29.25
CA SER A 53 45.33 -9.41 28.42
C SER A 53 44.27 -9.00 27.39
N ASP A 54 43.19 -9.78 27.27
CA ASP A 54 42.10 -9.48 26.34
C ASP A 54 41.20 -8.32 26.84
N PRO A 55 40.48 -7.64 25.94
CA PRO A 55 39.55 -6.57 26.29
C PRO A 55 38.48 -6.97 27.32
N PHE A 56 38.13 -6.03 28.22
CA PHE A 56 37.25 -6.28 29.36
C PHE A 56 35.85 -6.81 28.98
N GLY A 57 35.31 -6.45 27.81
CA GLY A 57 34.04 -6.98 27.31
C GLY A 57 33.98 -8.50 27.21
N ILE A 58 35.12 -9.17 26.98
CA ILE A 58 35.17 -10.64 27.00
C ILE A 58 34.93 -11.17 28.42
N ALA A 59 35.43 -10.48 29.46
CA ALA A 59 35.16 -10.84 30.86
C ALA A 59 33.68 -10.76 31.20
N ILE A 60 32.98 -9.75 30.69
CA ILE A 60 31.52 -9.60 30.81
C ILE A 60 30.82 -10.78 30.13
N ALA A 61 31.17 -11.08 28.88
CA ALA A 61 30.53 -12.14 28.11
C ALA A 61 30.74 -13.55 28.70
N VAL A 62 31.95 -13.90 29.17
CA VAL A 62 32.17 -15.21 29.82
C VAL A 62 31.47 -15.32 31.18
N GLY A 63 31.28 -14.19 31.87
CA GLY A 63 30.45 -14.12 33.09
C GLY A 63 28.99 -14.41 32.77
N SER A 64 28.45 -13.75 31.74
CA SER A 64 27.09 -13.95 31.23
C SER A 64 26.86 -15.40 30.79
N LEU A 65 27.83 -16.02 30.09
CA LEU A 65 27.76 -17.45 29.71
C LEU A 65 27.69 -18.38 30.93
N ALA A 66 28.44 -18.09 32.00
CA ALA A 66 28.38 -18.89 33.22
C ALA A 66 27.01 -18.79 33.90
N ASP A 67 26.42 -17.60 33.91
CA ASP A 67 25.07 -17.35 34.45
C ASP A 67 23.99 -17.98 33.56
N ASP A 68 24.19 -18.02 32.23
CA ASP A 68 23.32 -18.73 31.30
C ASP A 68 23.40 -20.26 31.51
N PHE A 69 24.60 -20.81 31.71
CA PHE A 69 24.76 -22.24 32.01
C PHE A 69 24.17 -22.61 33.38
N GLU A 70 24.23 -21.73 34.37
CA GLU A 70 23.52 -21.91 35.64
C GLU A 70 22.00 -21.95 35.41
N GLN A 71 21.47 -21.06 34.58
CA GLN A 71 20.06 -21.06 34.22
C GLN A 71 19.65 -22.28 33.40
N ILE A 72 20.51 -22.83 32.54
CA ILE A 72 20.19 -24.00 31.69
C ILE A 72 20.31 -25.32 32.48
N THR A 73 21.38 -25.47 33.26
CA THR A 73 21.81 -26.76 33.83
C THR A 73 21.64 -26.85 35.35
N GLY A 74 21.44 -25.72 36.02
CA GLY A 74 21.36 -25.62 37.48
C GLY A 74 22.71 -25.52 38.19
N THR A 75 23.83 -25.60 37.46
CA THR A 75 25.18 -25.46 38.01
C THR A 75 25.92 -24.33 37.32
N ARG A 76 26.54 -23.45 38.12
CA ARG A 76 27.36 -22.34 37.60
C ARG A 76 28.81 -22.78 37.35
N PRO A 77 29.30 -22.79 36.10
CA PRO A 77 30.68 -23.14 35.82
C PRO A 77 31.66 -22.10 36.40
N SER A 78 32.88 -22.53 36.71
CA SER A 78 33.92 -21.59 37.19
C SER A 78 34.54 -20.83 36.02
N VAL A 79 34.59 -19.50 36.13
CA VAL A 79 35.31 -18.62 35.19
C VAL A 79 36.70 -18.31 35.74
N ARG A 80 37.76 -18.42 34.93
CA ARG A 80 39.13 -18.07 35.32
C ARG A 80 39.83 -17.25 34.25
N ALA A 81 40.64 -16.30 34.69
CA ALA A 81 41.56 -15.57 33.82
C ALA A 81 42.88 -16.35 33.69
N TRP A 82 43.37 -16.49 32.47
CA TRP A 82 44.68 -17.06 32.18
C TRP A 82 45.69 -15.92 32.06
N ALA A 83 46.68 -15.90 32.95
CA ALA A 83 47.83 -15.00 32.92
C ALA A 83 49.07 -15.86 32.68
N GLY A 84 49.77 -15.67 31.56
CA GLY A 84 50.92 -16.48 31.17
C GLY A 84 52.08 -16.53 32.19
N ASP A 85 53.12 -17.32 31.89
CA ASP A 85 54.23 -17.77 32.76
C ASP A 85 55.08 -16.71 33.53
N ASN A 86 54.74 -15.41 33.51
CA ASN A 86 55.46 -14.37 34.26
C ASN A 86 55.04 -14.20 35.73
N SER A 87 54.09 -15.00 36.20
CA SER A 87 53.71 -15.05 37.61
C SER A 87 54.60 -16.06 38.35
N THR A 88 55.38 -15.58 39.32
CA THR A 88 56.14 -16.41 40.27
C THR A 88 55.25 -17.27 41.19
N THR A 89 53.94 -17.19 41.02
CA THR A 89 52.97 -18.19 41.46
C THR A 89 52.64 -19.14 40.31
N SER A 90 53.36 -20.25 40.29
CA SER A 90 53.05 -21.57 39.75
C SER A 90 51.71 -21.72 39.00
N GLU A 91 51.80 -22.20 37.75
CA GLU A 91 50.82 -23.04 37.04
C GLU A 91 49.35 -22.75 37.36
N VAL A 92 48.59 -22.14 36.44
CA VAL A 92 47.13 -22.35 36.44
C VAL A 92 46.90 -23.84 36.17
N LYS A 93 46.98 -24.69 37.20
CA LYS A 93 46.56 -26.09 37.17
C LYS A 93 45.05 -26.10 37.05
N VAL A 94 44.56 -25.92 35.83
CA VAL A 94 43.19 -26.29 35.47
C VAL A 94 43.20 -27.81 35.31
N ALA A 95 43.07 -28.54 36.42
CA ALA A 95 42.75 -29.96 36.35
C ALA A 95 41.25 -30.06 36.10
N SER A 96 40.86 -30.16 34.82
CA SER A 96 39.47 -30.32 34.39
C SER A 96 39.42 -31.28 33.21
N GLU A 97 38.39 -32.11 33.13
CA GLU A 97 38.19 -33.00 31.99
C GLU A 97 37.95 -32.18 30.71
N SER A 98 37.13 -31.12 30.81
CA SER A 98 36.84 -30.19 29.72
C SER A 98 37.02 -28.72 30.10
N ALA A 99 37.26 -27.87 29.11
CA ALA A 99 37.30 -26.41 29.25
C ALA A 99 36.57 -25.71 28.08
N ILE A 100 36.17 -24.45 28.29
CA ILE A 100 35.78 -23.52 27.21
C ILE A 100 36.82 -22.41 27.19
N ILE A 101 37.51 -22.21 26.07
CA ILE A 101 38.54 -21.18 25.94
C ILE A 101 38.03 -20.11 24.97
N ALA A 102 37.79 -18.89 25.46
CA ALA A 102 37.32 -17.77 24.65
C ALA A 102 38.33 -16.62 24.71
N ALA A 103 38.93 -16.28 23.57
CA ALA A 103 39.94 -15.22 23.49
C ALA A 103 40.10 -14.66 22.07
N THR A 104 40.69 -13.46 21.96
CA THR A 104 41.01 -12.89 20.63
C THR A 104 42.18 -13.61 19.98
N VAL A 105 42.22 -13.62 18.65
CA VAL A 105 43.29 -14.30 17.88
C VAL A 105 44.69 -13.79 18.16
N ASP A 106 44.82 -12.54 18.62
CA ASP A 106 46.11 -11.91 18.98
C ASP A 106 46.48 -12.13 20.45
N SER A 107 45.61 -12.75 21.26
CA SER A 107 45.90 -13.01 22.66
C SER A 107 47.10 -13.96 22.83
N PRO A 108 47.91 -13.80 23.89
CA PRO A 108 49.02 -14.72 24.16
C PRO A 108 48.56 -16.18 24.32
N LEU A 109 47.37 -16.43 24.87
CA LEU A 109 46.78 -17.76 24.97
C LEU A 109 46.53 -18.39 23.59
N MET A 110 45.91 -17.65 22.66
CA MET A 110 45.66 -18.15 21.30
C MET A 110 46.97 -18.36 20.53
N ARG A 111 47.95 -17.45 20.68
CA ARG A 111 49.28 -17.62 20.08
C ARG A 111 50.03 -18.84 20.62
N GLN A 112 49.87 -19.16 21.91
CA GLN A 112 50.43 -20.38 22.48
C GLN A 112 49.79 -21.62 21.84
N LEU A 113 48.46 -21.66 21.71
CA LEU A 113 47.74 -22.77 21.08
C LEU A 113 48.15 -22.95 19.60
N GLU A 114 48.27 -21.87 18.83
CA GLU A 114 48.76 -21.91 17.44
C GLU A 114 50.22 -22.39 17.35
N SER A 115 51.11 -21.92 18.24
CA SER A 115 52.52 -22.33 18.25
C SER A 115 52.71 -23.82 18.51
N SER A 116 51.77 -24.42 19.27
CA SER A 116 51.72 -25.86 19.53
C SER A 116 51.14 -26.68 18.37
N ARG A 117 50.79 -26.03 17.24
CA ARG A 117 50.14 -26.60 16.05
C ARG A 117 48.80 -27.29 16.32
N LYS A 118 48.12 -26.88 17.38
CA LYS A 118 46.79 -27.42 17.76
C LYS A 118 45.64 -26.64 17.12
N LEU A 119 45.91 -25.43 16.63
CA LEU A 119 44.94 -24.49 16.08
C LEU A 119 45.59 -23.70 14.94
N ASN A 120 44.79 -23.24 13.97
CA ASN A 120 45.21 -22.33 12.90
C ASN A 120 44.15 -21.25 12.69
N LEU A 121 44.45 -20.00 13.08
CA LEU A 121 43.51 -18.88 13.05
C LEU A 121 43.84 -17.85 11.95
N SER A 122 44.73 -18.20 11.01
CA SER A 122 45.13 -17.32 9.92
C SER A 122 43.97 -16.89 9.02
N SER A 123 42.91 -17.70 8.95
CA SER A 123 41.70 -17.44 8.16
C SER A 123 40.81 -16.34 8.73
N ILE A 124 40.90 -16.04 10.04
CA ILE A 124 40.05 -15.05 10.73
C ILE A 124 40.81 -13.81 11.19
N ARG A 125 42.16 -13.87 11.28
CA ARG A 125 42.99 -12.74 11.72
C ARG A 125 42.82 -11.52 10.81
N GLY A 126 42.58 -10.35 11.43
CA GLY A 126 42.40 -9.08 10.72
C GLY A 126 41.03 -8.87 10.06
N LYS A 127 40.10 -9.82 10.18
CA LYS A 127 38.72 -9.66 9.72
C LYS A 127 37.85 -8.93 10.75
N TRP A 128 36.73 -8.36 10.30
CA TRP A 128 35.77 -7.71 11.19
C TRP A 128 34.81 -8.71 11.82
N GLU A 129 34.74 -8.74 13.15
CA GLU A 129 33.73 -9.49 13.91
C GLU A 129 33.56 -10.97 13.52
N THR A 130 34.64 -11.61 13.04
CA THR A 130 34.65 -12.98 12.55
C THR A 130 35.17 -13.91 13.63
N PHE A 131 34.47 -15.01 13.92
CA PHE A 131 34.91 -15.98 14.92
C PHE A 131 34.91 -17.41 14.40
N GLU A 132 35.72 -18.25 15.04
CA GLU A 132 35.80 -19.68 14.79
C GLU A 132 35.58 -20.45 16.09
N THR A 133 34.82 -21.54 16.01
CA THR A 133 34.65 -22.51 17.11
C THR A 133 35.25 -23.85 16.71
N THR A 134 36.07 -24.46 17.57
CA THR A 134 36.62 -25.79 17.30
C THR A 134 36.95 -26.55 18.58
N LEU A 135 36.92 -27.89 18.52
CA LEU A 135 37.38 -28.74 19.62
C LEU A 135 38.88 -28.98 19.51
N VAL A 136 39.60 -28.73 20.59
CA VAL A 136 41.05 -28.95 20.69
C VAL A 136 41.35 -29.96 21.78
N ALA A 137 42.07 -31.03 21.43
CA ALA A 137 42.56 -32.01 22.38
C ALA A 137 43.82 -31.51 23.10
N GLN A 138 43.87 -31.76 24.41
CA GLN A 138 44.96 -31.40 25.32
C GLN A 138 45.45 -29.95 25.16
N PRO A 139 44.56 -28.92 25.15
CA PRO A 139 44.93 -27.56 24.76
C PRO A 139 45.97 -26.96 25.71
N LEU A 140 45.78 -27.16 27.02
CA LEU A 140 46.64 -26.73 28.11
C LEU A 140 46.98 -27.91 29.03
N PRO A 141 48.11 -27.89 29.77
CA PRO A 141 48.40 -28.90 30.77
C PRO A 141 47.26 -29.06 31.78
N GLY A 142 46.75 -30.29 31.95
CA GLY A 142 45.66 -30.60 32.88
C GLY A 142 44.24 -30.56 32.30
N VAL A 143 44.07 -30.09 31.05
CA VAL A 143 42.79 -30.08 30.33
C VAL A 143 42.79 -31.17 29.25
N GLN A 144 41.81 -32.08 29.22
CA GLN A 144 41.79 -33.13 28.19
C GLN A 144 41.25 -32.66 26.85
N ASN A 145 40.15 -31.90 26.85
CA ASN A 145 39.55 -31.33 25.65
C ASN A 145 39.04 -29.91 25.94
N ALA A 146 39.05 -29.02 24.95
CA ALA A 146 38.35 -27.74 25.08
C ALA A 146 37.60 -27.34 23.82
N LEU A 147 36.45 -26.71 24.01
CA LEU A 147 35.82 -25.88 22.99
C LEU A 147 36.55 -24.54 22.96
N VAL A 148 37.24 -24.26 21.87
CA VAL A 148 37.93 -22.99 21.64
C VAL A 148 37.02 -22.09 20.82
N ILE A 149 36.74 -20.90 21.32
CA ILE A 149 36.06 -19.79 20.65
C ILE A 149 37.11 -18.71 20.38
N ALA A 150 37.59 -18.63 19.15
CA ALA A 150 38.60 -17.67 18.73
C ALA A 150 37.96 -16.56 17.90
N GLY A 151 38.06 -15.31 18.35
CA GLY A 151 37.50 -14.15 17.65
C GLY A 151 38.57 -13.26 17.03
N SER A 152 38.30 -12.69 15.85
CA SER A 152 39.18 -11.74 15.16
C SER A 152 39.38 -10.43 15.94
N ASP A 153 38.38 -10.05 16.74
CA ASP A 153 38.36 -8.90 17.64
C ASP A 153 37.50 -9.20 18.89
N MET A 154 37.36 -8.22 19.79
CA MET A 154 36.57 -8.37 21.02
C MET A 154 35.13 -8.82 20.75
N ARG A 155 34.44 -8.18 19.79
CA ARG A 155 33.03 -8.46 19.50
C ARG A 155 32.85 -9.83 18.86
N ALA A 156 33.80 -10.26 18.03
CA ALA A 156 33.82 -11.62 17.50
C ALA A 156 33.79 -12.69 18.61
N VAL A 157 34.61 -12.52 19.66
CA VAL A 157 34.62 -13.45 20.81
C VAL A 157 33.28 -13.43 21.54
N ILE A 158 32.74 -12.23 21.79
CA ILE A 158 31.45 -12.03 22.44
C ILE A 158 30.31 -12.70 21.64
N PHE A 159 30.27 -12.53 20.32
CA PHE A 159 29.27 -13.16 19.47
C PHE A 159 29.41 -14.68 19.45
N GLY A 160 30.63 -15.21 19.46
CA GLY A 160 30.86 -16.65 19.60
C GLY A 160 30.36 -17.20 20.95
N ILE A 161 30.58 -16.47 22.04
CA ILE A 161 30.06 -16.81 23.36
C ILE A 161 28.52 -16.81 23.37
N PHE A 162 27.89 -15.77 22.83
CA PHE A 162 26.42 -15.70 22.81
C PHE A 162 25.78 -16.66 21.81
N THR A 163 26.49 -17.07 20.75
CA THR A 163 26.06 -18.15 19.86
C THR A 163 26.07 -19.49 20.63
N LEU A 164 27.10 -19.75 21.44
CA LEU A 164 27.12 -20.90 22.33
C LEU A 164 25.99 -20.86 23.36
N SER A 165 25.75 -19.71 23.98
CA SER A 165 24.65 -19.50 24.93
C SER A 165 23.27 -19.78 24.29
N GLU A 166 23.01 -19.19 23.12
CA GLU A 166 21.76 -19.38 22.39
C GLU A 166 21.53 -20.84 22.01
N GLN A 167 22.52 -21.48 21.40
CA GLN A 167 22.39 -22.88 20.99
C GLN A 167 22.34 -23.84 22.18
N SER A 168 22.84 -23.45 23.37
CA SER A 168 22.74 -24.23 24.60
C SER A 168 21.39 -24.12 25.29
N GLY A 169 20.55 -23.14 24.92
CA GLY A 169 19.18 -23.01 25.43
C GLY A 169 18.77 -21.63 25.93
N GLN A 170 19.62 -20.60 25.82
CA GLN A 170 19.31 -19.25 26.30
C GLN A 170 18.90 -18.29 25.17
N SER A 171 17.62 -17.93 25.08
CA SER A 171 17.17 -16.96 24.07
C SER A 171 17.82 -15.58 24.23
N PRO A 172 18.15 -14.85 23.14
CA PRO A 172 18.48 -13.43 23.19
C PRO A 172 17.42 -12.57 23.88
N LEU A 173 16.17 -13.04 23.91
CA LEU A 173 15.03 -12.34 24.48
C LEU A 173 14.69 -12.77 25.92
N TYR A 174 15.57 -13.53 26.59
CA TYR A 174 15.30 -14.07 27.93
C TYR A 174 14.87 -13.00 28.94
N TRP A 175 15.48 -11.81 28.88
CA TRP A 175 15.12 -10.71 29.76
C TRP A 175 14.06 -9.79 29.15
N TRP A 176 14.12 -9.47 27.86
CA TRP A 176 13.20 -8.49 27.27
C TRP A 176 11.82 -9.04 26.93
N ASN A 177 11.69 -10.37 26.81
CA ASN A 177 10.43 -11.04 26.52
C ASN A 177 10.16 -12.24 27.46
N ASP A 178 10.86 -12.31 28.59
CA ASP A 178 10.70 -13.36 29.62
C ASP A 178 10.77 -14.80 29.07
N VAL A 179 11.53 -15.01 27.99
CA VAL A 179 11.73 -16.33 27.42
C VAL A 179 12.53 -17.19 28.41
N PRO A 180 11.98 -18.29 28.93
CA PRO A 180 12.70 -19.10 29.91
C PRO A 180 13.88 -19.81 29.27
N ALA A 181 14.95 -20.00 30.04
CA ALA A 181 16.06 -20.86 29.65
C ALA A 181 15.57 -22.31 29.45
N LYS A 182 15.91 -22.92 28.32
CA LYS A 182 15.63 -24.34 28.11
C LYS A 182 16.54 -25.18 29.00
N LYS A 183 15.96 -26.17 29.67
CA LYS A 183 16.68 -27.02 30.62
C LYS A 183 17.34 -28.18 29.89
N HIS A 184 18.63 -28.36 30.13
CA HIS A 184 19.41 -29.47 29.60
C HIS A 184 20.34 -30.01 30.68
N ASP A 185 20.28 -31.32 30.94
CA ASP A 185 21.16 -31.97 31.93
C ASP A 185 22.61 -32.02 31.45
N LYS A 186 22.80 -32.10 30.13
CA LYS A 186 24.11 -32.22 29.48
C LYS A 186 24.19 -31.39 28.22
N ILE A 187 25.36 -30.82 27.98
CA ILE A 187 25.67 -30.04 26.78
C ILE A 187 26.96 -30.58 26.18
N TYR A 188 26.90 -31.01 24.93
CA TYR A 188 28.04 -31.57 24.20
C TYR A 188 28.48 -30.61 23.09
N ALA A 189 29.70 -30.10 23.15
CA ALA A 189 30.32 -29.41 22.02
C ALA A 189 30.61 -30.42 20.90
N ILE A 190 30.14 -30.15 19.69
CA ILE A 190 30.29 -31.04 18.53
C ILE A 190 31.71 -30.96 17.98
N ASN A 191 32.27 -32.10 17.55
CA ASN A 191 33.60 -32.16 16.93
C ASN A 191 33.59 -31.66 15.47
N LYS A 192 33.36 -30.36 15.31
CA LYS A 192 33.36 -29.67 14.02
C LYS A 192 33.97 -28.28 14.19
N THR A 193 34.85 -27.90 13.26
CA THR A 193 35.29 -26.50 13.15
C THR A 193 34.24 -25.70 12.37
N LEU A 194 33.76 -24.62 12.97
CA LEU A 194 32.78 -23.71 12.36
C LEU A 194 33.39 -22.32 12.30
N THR A 195 33.30 -21.66 11.14
CA THR A 195 33.74 -20.27 10.98
C THR A 195 32.54 -19.40 10.63
N PHE A 196 32.29 -18.39 11.45
CA PHE A 196 31.25 -17.40 11.25
C PHE A 196 31.90 -16.13 10.70
N GLY A 197 31.64 -15.86 9.42
CA GLY A 197 32.29 -14.81 8.63
C GLY A 197 31.93 -13.38 9.07
N GLU A 198 32.45 -12.41 8.31
CA GLU A 198 32.10 -11.00 8.53
C GLU A 198 30.58 -10.79 8.35
N PRO A 199 29.93 -10.00 9.21
CA PRO A 199 28.51 -9.70 9.07
C PRO A 199 28.25 -8.96 7.75
N THR A 200 27.08 -9.19 7.16
CA THR A 200 26.66 -8.48 5.94
C THR A 200 26.72 -6.98 6.14
N VAL A 201 26.30 -6.50 7.31
CA VAL A 201 26.28 -5.09 7.69
C VAL A 201 27.29 -4.83 8.81
N LYS A 202 28.19 -3.87 8.59
CA LYS A 202 29.34 -3.64 9.50
C LYS A 202 28.95 -3.08 10.87
N TYR A 203 28.04 -2.11 10.91
CA TYR A 203 27.48 -1.56 12.14
C TYR A 203 25.97 -1.78 12.18
N ARG A 204 25.45 -2.35 13.25
CA ARG A 204 24.07 -2.85 13.33
C ARG A 204 23.52 -2.47 14.69
N GLY A 205 22.37 -1.81 14.73
CA GLY A 205 21.92 -1.22 15.98
C GLY A 205 20.48 -0.77 15.99
N ILE A 206 20.11 -0.20 17.13
CA ILE A 206 18.78 0.38 17.35
C ILE A 206 18.91 1.88 17.63
N PHE A 207 17.80 2.58 17.41
CA PHE A 207 17.52 3.90 17.91
C PHE A 207 16.35 3.80 18.88
N ILE A 208 16.63 4.04 20.17
CA ILE A 208 15.57 4.25 21.16
C ILE A 208 15.06 5.67 20.96
N ASN A 209 13.83 5.78 20.49
CA ASN A 209 13.17 7.03 20.15
C ASN A 209 11.70 6.91 20.56
N ASP A 210 10.94 7.99 20.46
CA ASP A 210 9.51 7.95 20.75
C ASP A 210 9.24 7.36 22.16
N GLU A 211 10.17 7.50 23.10
CA GLU A 211 10.24 6.67 24.32
C GLU A 211 9.22 7.06 25.40
N ALA A 212 8.37 8.05 25.13
CA ALA A 212 7.37 8.55 26.07
C ALA A 212 5.95 8.40 25.48
N PRO A 213 4.95 7.97 26.27
CA PRO A 213 5.03 7.76 27.72
C PRO A 213 5.60 6.40 28.15
N ALA A 214 5.55 5.38 27.29
CA ALA A 214 5.74 3.97 27.62
C ALA A 214 7.10 3.63 28.27
N LEU A 215 8.19 3.55 27.51
CA LEU A 215 9.50 3.12 28.00
C LEU A 215 10.00 3.99 29.15
N THR A 216 9.80 5.30 29.03
CA THR A 216 10.17 6.27 30.06
C THR A 216 9.46 5.97 31.38
N SER A 217 8.12 5.88 31.37
CA SER A 217 7.35 5.73 32.61
C SER A 217 7.58 4.37 33.24
N TRP A 218 7.71 3.33 32.40
CA TRP A 218 8.05 1.98 32.84
C TRP A 218 9.40 1.95 33.56
N TRP A 219 10.46 2.50 32.95
CA TRP A 219 11.78 2.47 33.60
C TRP A 219 11.78 3.27 34.89
N ALA A 220 11.19 4.47 34.89
CA ALA A 220 11.08 5.31 36.08
C ALA A 220 10.34 4.59 37.23
N GLN A 221 9.22 3.91 36.95
CA GLN A 221 8.52 3.11 37.97
C GLN A 221 9.36 1.92 38.45
N ARG A 222 9.98 1.18 37.53
CA ARG A 222 10.78 0.00 37.83
C ARG A 222 12.00 0.33 38.70
N SER A 223 12.72 1.38 38.34
CA SER A 223 13.93 1.87 39.02
C SER A 223 13.61 2.80 40.20
N ARG A 224 12.33 3.12 40.43
CA ARG A 224 11.84 4.05 41.48
C ARG A 224 12.51 5.43 41.39
N ARG A 225 12.61 5.95 40.17
CA ARG A 225 13.22 7.24 39.88
C ARG A 225 12.17 8.31 39.58
N GLU A 226 12.34 9.49 40.16
CA GLU A 226 11.48 10.67 39.93
C GLU A 226 12.03 11.62 38.86
N ASP A 227 13.28 11.41 38.43
CA ASP A 227 13.95 12.21 37.40
C ASP A 227 13.77 11.65 35.98
N TYR A 228 13.17 10.46 35.85
CA TYR A 228 12.83 9.80 34.58
C TYR A 228 14.01 9.58 33.62
N THR A 229 15.24 9.56 34.14
CA THR A 229 16.47 9.36 33.35
C THR A 229 16.75 7.88 33.09
N PHE A 230 17.48 7.58 32.02
CA PHE A 230 18.00 6.23 31.73
C PHE A 230 19.47 6.14 32.14
N ASP A 231 19.74 5.34 33.16
CA ASP A 231 21.04 5.16 33.79
C ASP A 231 21.78 3.93 33.25
N SER A 232 22.96 3.66 33.81
CA SER A 232 23.80 2.55 33.36
C SER A 232 23.12 1.20 33.55
N GLU A 233 22.26 1.03 34.55
CA GLU A 233 21.50 -0.22 34.77
C GLU A 233 20.51 -0.47 33.62
N PHE A 234 19.81 0.57 33.15
CA PHE A 234 18.96 0.45 31.96
C PHE A 234 19.78 0.03 30.75
N TYR A 235 20.86 0.77 30.47
CA TYR A 235 21.67 0.54 29.28
C TYR A 235 22.44 -0.78 29.30
N GLU A 236 22.80 -1.32 30.47
CA GLU A 236 23.33 -2.67 30.62
C GLU A 236 22.38 -3.71 30.00
N ARG A 237 21.08 -3.59 30.28
CA ARG A 237 20.05 -4.49 29.71
C ARG A 237 19.88 -4.31 28.21
N VAL A 238 20.05 -3.08 27.71
CA VAL A 238 20.01 -2.80 26.27
C VAL A 238 21.24 -3.37 25.57
N PHE A 239 22.43 -3.20 26.15
CA PHE A 239 23.68 -3.69 25.56
C PHE A 239 23.75 -5.22 25.56
N ASP A 240 23.28 -5.88 26.62
CA ASP A 240 23.12 -7.35 26.65
C ASP A 240 22.19 -7.83 25.51
N LEU A 241 21.03 -7.19 25.32
CA LEU A 241 20.14 -7.49 24.19
C LEU A 241 20.83 -7.32 22.84
N LEU A 242 21.51 -6.18 22.63
CA LEU A 242 22.18 -5.90 21.37
C LEU A 242 23.25 -6.94 21.06
N LEU A 243 24.13 -7.26 22.00
CA LEU A 243 25.20 -8.24 21.76
C LEU A 243 24.65 -9.65 21.51
N ARG A 244 23.58 -10.06 22.22
CA ARG A 244 22.90 -11.35 21.99
C ARG A 244 22.21 -11.40 20.62
N LEU A 245 21.71 -10.27 20.12
CA LEU A 245 21.23 -10.12 18.74
C LEU A 245 22.37 -9.87 17.73
N ARG A 246 23.63 -9.99 18.14
CA ARG A 246 24.84 -9.74 17.34
C ARG A 246 24.91 -8.31 16.76
N ALA A 247 24.31 -7.35 17.43
CA ALA A 247 24.39 -5.92 17.15
C ALA A 247 25.60 -5.29 17.88
N ASN A 248 26.00 -4.10 17.43
CA ASN A 248 27.19 -3.39 17.93
C ASN A 248 27.05 -1.85 17.92
N LEU A 249 25.87 -1.30 17.66
CA LEU A 249 25.64 0.15 17.55
C LEU A 249 24.39 0.56 18.34
N ILE A 250 24.41 1.76 18.92
CA ILE A 250 23.22 2.37 19.51
C ILE A 250 23.11 3.86 19.16
N TRP A 251 21.88 4.31 18.86
CA TRP A 251 21.42 5.68 19.05
C TRP A 251 20.55 5.69 20.33
N PRO A 252 20.99 6.37 21.40
CA PRO A 252 20.30 6.30 22.68
C PRO A 252 19.06 7.20 22.73
N ALA A 253 18.26 7.02 23.79
CA ALA A 253 17.07 7.84 24.06
C ALA A 253 17.43 9.32 24.19
N MET A 254 16.60 10.19 23.61
CA MET A 254 16.95 11.59 23.41
C MET A 254 15.76 12.55 23.46
N TRP A 255 14.53 12.10 23.73
CA TRP A 255 13.39 13.01 23.75
C TRP A 255 13.46 13.99 24.91
N GLY A 256 13.19 15.24 24.57
CA GLY A 256 13.00 16.32 25.52
C GLY A 256 11.84 16.05 26.47
N SER A 257 11.87 16.70 27.63
CA SER A 257 10.75 16.74 28.55
C SER A 257 10.57 18.13 29.12
N PHE A 258 9.31 18.53 29.33
CA PHE A 258 8.99 19.74 30.07
C PHE A 258 9.07 19.52 31.58
N VAL A 259 8.74 18.30 32.04
CA VAL A 259 8.72 17.93 33.46
C VAL A 259 9.09 16.44 33.61
N PRO A 260 10.25 16.12 34.22
CA PRO A 260 11.35 17.02 34.54
C PRO A 260 12.13 17.43 33.28
N ALA A 261 12.46 18.71 33.14
CA ALA A 261 13.39 19.18 32.11
C ALA A 261 14.83 18.75 32.47
N PRO A 262 15.71 18.46 31.48
CA PRO A 262 15.53 18.72 30.04
C PRO A 262 15.00 17.51 29.23
N GLY A 263 14.69 16.38 29.85
CA GLY A 263 14.45 15.10 29.15
C GLY A 263 15.67 14.19 29.21
N ARG A 264 15.82 13.30 28.23
CA ARG A 264 16.77 12.17 28.27
C ARG A 264 18.05 12.60 27.60
N ILE A 265 19.17 12.35 28.26
CA ILE A 265 20.52 12.67 27.78
C ILE A 265 21.45 11.53 28.18
N PHE A 266 21.68 10.59 27.26
CA PHE A 266 22.62 9.47 27.45
C PHE A 266 23.95 9.85 28.10
N PHE A 267 24.55 10.96 27.66
CA PHE A 267 25.90 11.36 28.08
C PHE A 267 25.99 12.02 29.46
N THR A 268 24.88 12.51 30.02
CA THR A 268 24.90 13.29 31.27
C THR A 268 23.90 12.85 32.32
N ASP A 269 22.89 12.07 31.94
CA ASP A 269 21.96 11.44 32.87
C ASP A 269 22.72 10.50 33.82
N ASP A 270 23.65 9.72 33.27
CA ASP A 270 24.63 8.93 34.00
C ASP A 270 25.97 8.98 33.25
N PRO A 271 27.04 9.56 33.84
CA PRO A 271 28.37 9.58 33.23
C PRO A 271 28.95 8.19 32.91
N GLY A 272 28.45 7.13 33.58
CA GLY A 272 28.85 5.75 33.36
C GLY A 272 28.35 5.16 32.03
N ASN A 273 27.28 5.71 31.45
CA ASN A 273 26.65 5.18 30.23
C ASN A 273 27.62 5.00 29.06
N MET A 274 28.45 6.00 28.79
CA MET A 274 29.40 5.96 27.67
C MET A 274 30.54 4.96 27.91
N ALA A 275 31.04 4.89 29.14
CA ALA A 275 32.09 3.93 29.51
C ALA A 275 31.54 2.50 29.46
N LEU A 276 30.32 2.27 29.96
CA LEU A 276 29.64 0.99 29.89
C LEU A 276 29.44 0.52 28.45
N ALA A 277 29.02 1.42 27.56
CA ALA A 277 28.89 1.09 26.14
C ALA A 277 30.22 0.61 25.55
N ASN A 278 31.32 1.31 25.85
CA ASN A 278 32.66 0.93 25.40
C ASN A 278 33.10 -0.42 25.98
N ASP A 279 32.84 -0.68 27.27
CA ASP A 279 33.18 -1.93 27.95
C ASP A 279 32.42 -3.13 27.35
N TYR A 280 31.16 -2.94 26.95
CA TYR A 280 30.36 -3.92 26.21
C TYR A 280 30.75 -4.02 24.72
N GLY A 281 31.52 -3.07 24.19
CA GLY A 281 31.85 -2.98 22.77
C GLY A 281 30.76 -2.38 21.90
N ILE A 282 29.79 -1.68 22.47
CA ILE A 282 28.74 -0.97 21.74
C ILE A 282 29.27 0.38 21.26
N VAL A 283 29.23 0.57 19.95
CA VAL A 283 29.53 1.83 19.29
C VAL A 283 28.40 2.81 19.56
N VAL A 284 28.72 3.97 20.14
CA VAL A 284 27.72 5.02 20.38
C VAL A 284 27.71 6.01 19.23
N SER A 285 26.51 6.30 18.75
CA SER A 285 26.25 7.37 17.79
C SER A 285 24.99 8.12 18.22
N THR A 286 24.57 9.11 17.45
CA THR A 286 23.44 9.99 17.78
C THR A 286 22.54 10.16 16.57
N SER A 287 21.28 10.53 16.79
CA SER A 287 20.34 10.77 15.70
C SER A 287 20.84 11.90 14.78
N HIS A 288 20.27 11.98 13.58
CA HIS A 288 20.78 12.83 12.50
C HIS A 288 20.79 14.34 12.77
N HIS A 289 20.08 14.81 13.80
CA HIS A 289 20.04 16.21 14.20
C HIS A 289 20.85 16.50 15.48
N GLU A 290 21.62 15.53 15.96
CA GLU A 290 22.39 15.56 17.21
C GLU A 290 23.89 15.45 16.93
N PRO A 291 24.50 16.46 16.30
CA PRO A 291 25.85 16.34 15.79
C PRO A 291 26.90 16.29 16.89
N MET A 292 28.04 15.67 16.59
CA MET A 292 29.25 15.73 17.41
C MET A 292 29.10 15.18 18.85
N GLN A 293 28.29 14.13 19.03
CA GLN A 293 28.02 13.49 20.35
C GLN A 293 27.42 14.45 21.38
N ARG A 294 26.49 15.29 20.90
CA ARG A 294 25.68 16.17 21.73
C ARG A 294 24.22 15.81 21.54
N ALA A 295 23.55 15.40 22.61
CA ALA A 295 22.11 15.22 22.55
C ALA A 295 21.41 16.57 22.44
N SER A 296 20.28 16.63 21.76
CA SER A 296 19.53 17.88 21.51
C SER A 296 19.18 18.60 22.82
N ASN A 297 18.81 17.83 23.85
CA ASN A 297 18.40 18.34 25.15
C ASN A 297 19.56 18.93 25.99
N GLU A 298 20.81 18.71 25.58
CA GLU A 298 21.96 19.35 26.24
C GLU A 298 22.03 20.85 25.93
N TRP A 299 21.41 21.30 24.84
CA TRP A 299 21.43 22.71 24.45
C TRP A 299 20.43 23.53 25.27
N LYS A 300 20.94 24.39 26.16
CA LYS A 300 20.10 25.25 27.00
C LYS A 300 20.02 26.66 26.40
N GLN A 301 18.98 26.93 25.61
CA GLN A 301 18.82 28.20 24.90
C GLN A 301 18.92 29.44 25.82
N SER A 302 18.41 29.35 27.05
CA SER A 302 18.51 30.42 28.06
C SER A 302 19.94 30.75 28.50
N LYS A 303 20.89 29.83 28.32
CA LYS A 303 22.31 29.99 28.64
C LYS A 303 23.17 30.21 27.40
N ASN A 304 22.87 29.50 26.31
CA ASN A 304 23.72 29.39 25.14
C ASN A 304 23.27 30.27 23.97
N GLY A 305 22.09 30.88 24.03
CA GLY A 305 21.46 31.57 22.89
C GLY A 305 20.70 30.61 21.96
N ALA A 306 20.15 31.14 20.86
CA ALA A 306 19.40 30.36 19.88
C ALA A 306 20.27 29.26 19.24
N TRP A 307 19.67 28.11 18.93
CA TRP A 307 20.35 27.07 18.14
C TRP A 307 20.33 27.48 16.65
N ASP A 308 21.25 28.37 16.30
CA ASP A 308 21.31 29.00 14.98
C ASP A 308 22.76 29.19 14.54
N TRP A 309 23.10 28.71 13.34
CA TRP A 309 24.47 28.80 12.83
C TRP A 309 24.86 30.22 12.42
N VAL A 310 23.95 30.99 11.84
CA VAL A 310 24.24 32.33 11.31
C VAL A 310 24.35 33.34 12.46
N ALA A 311 23.40 33.29 13.39
CA ALA A 311 23.30 34.25 14.49
C ALA A 311 24.16 33.88 15.71
N ASN A 312 24.48 32.59 15.91
CA ASN A 312 25.08 32.11 17.17
C ASN A 312 26.21 31.07 16.98
N LYS A 313 26.93 31.14 15.86
CA LYS A 313 28.01 30.21 15.48
C LYS A 313 28.98 29.87 16.61
N GLY A 314 29.49 30.88 17.34
CA GLY A 314 30.54 30.68 18.34
C GLY A 314 30.15 29.71 19.46
N ASN A 315 28.94 29.87 19.99
CA ASN A 315 28.42 28.99 21.04
C ASN A 315 28.12 27.58 20.52
N VAL A 316 27.60 27.47 19.29
CA VAL A 316 27.33 26.18 18.63
C VAL A 316 28.63 25.39 18.43
N VAL A 317 29.68 26.05 17.96
CA VAL A 317 31.01 25.44 17.75
C VAL A 317 31.61 24.94 19.06
N GLU A 318 31.54 25.74 20.13
CA GLU A 318 32.09 25.32 21.42
C GLU A 318 31.30 24.15 22.03
N PHE A 319 29.98 24.16 21.88
CA PHE A 319 29.12 23.05 22.30
C PHE A 319 29.46 21.74 21.56
N MET A 320 29.68 21.80 20.25
CA MET A 320 30.12 20.63 19.47
C MET A 320 31.52 20.16 19.88
N ARG A 321 32.45 21.09 20.14
CA ARG A 321 33.81 20.78 20.61
C ARG A 321 33.81 20.01 21.92
N GLU A 322 32.95 20.41 22.86
CA GLU A 322 32.80 19.75 24.16
C GLU A 322 32.31 18.29 24.03
N GLY A 323 31.41 18.01 23.08
CA GLY A 323 30.92 16.66 22.81
C GLY A 323 32.03 15.72 22.35
N VAL A 324 32.86 16.18 21.40
CA VAL A 324 34.03 15.44 20.91
C VAL A 324 35.04 15.22 22.04
N ARG A 325 35.30 16.25 22.86
CA ARG A 325 36.20 16.14 24.02
C ARG A 325 35.72 15.08 25.02
N ARG A 326 34.40 15.04 25.29
CA ARG A 326 33.78 14.08 26.22
C ARG A 326 33.76 12.66 25.68
N ALA A 327 33.53 12.48 24.36
CA ALA A 327 33.58 11.16 23.73
C ALA A 327 34.93 10.49 23.95
N GLY A 328 36.03 11.26 23.89
CA GLY A 328 37.37 10.80 24.26
C GLY A 328 37.80 9.58 23.44
N GLY A 329 38.27 8.53 24.13
CA GLY A 329 38.69 7.27 23.52
C GLY A 329 37.59 6.22 23.34
N ASN A 330 36.34 6.53 23.69
CA ASN A 330 35.24 5.56 23.59
C ASN A 330 34.88 5.27 22.13
N ASP A 331 34.46 4.03 21.83
CA ASP A 331 34.08 3.58 20.49
C ASP A 331 32.89 4.40 19.94
N THR A 332 33.18 5.42 19.11
CA THR A 332 32.21 6.46 18.72
C THR A 332 32.03 6.60 17.19
N TYR A 333 30.80 6.86 16.76
CA TYR A 333 30.47 7.28 15.39
C TYR A 333 29.84 8.69 15.39
N PHE A 334 30.58 9.68 14.89
CA PHE A 334 30.18 11.09 14.98
C PHE A 334 29.18 11.47 13.88
N THR A 335 28.00 11.93 14.30
CA THR A 335 27.05 12.56 13.39
C THR A 335 27.54 13.95 12.98
N LEU A 336 27.58 14.19 11.67
CA LEU A 336 27.89 15.47 11.04
C LEU A 336 26.62 16.19 10.57
N GLY A 337 26.79 17.46 10.23
CA GLY A 337 25.72 18.34 9.78
C GLY A 337 25.04 19.05 10.95
N MET A 338 24.02 19.82 10.65
CA MET A 338 23.20 20.52 11.63
C MET A 338 21.80 20.67 11.04
N ARG A 339 20.76 20.45 11.84
CA ARG A 339 19.39 20.83 11.51
C ARG A 339 18.97 21.97 12.44
N GLY A 340 17.87 22.64 12.10
CA GLY A 340 17.29 23.69 12.94
C GLY A 340 16.71 23.14 14.24
N GLU A 341 16.13 24.02 15.06
CA GLU A 341 15.47 23.65 16.31
C GLU A 341 14.34 22.61 16.09
N ASN A 342 14.13 21.73 17.07
CA ASN A 342 13.06 20.71 17.09
C ASN A 342 13.01 19.81 15.85
N ASP A 343 14.16 19.31 15.41
CA ASP A 343 14.28 18.47 14.20
C ASP A 343 13.76 19.15 12.91
N GLY A 344 13.80 20.49 12.88
CA GLY A 344 13.33 21.32 11.78
C GLY A 344 14.42 21.67 10.76
N PRO A 345 14.05 22.26 9.60
CA PRO A 345 15.01 22.75 8.62
C PRO A 345 15.82 23.94 9.14
N ILE A 346 17.05 24.10 8.67
CA ILE A 346 17.87 25.31 8.88
C ILE A 346 17.11 26.53 8.34
N GLN A 347 16.99 27.57 9.17
CA GLN A 347 16.40 28.85 8.80
C GLN A 347 17.48 29.79 8.26
N ALA A 348 17.78 29.70 6.96
CA ALA A 348 18.75 30.58 6.28
C ALA A 348 18.36 30.77 4.81
N ASP A 349 18.82 31.87 4.20
CA ASP A 349 18.63 32.14 2.77
C ASP A 349 19.29 31.07 1.88
N ASP A 350 20.45 30.55 2.31
CA ASP A 350 21.17 29.45 1.66
C ASP A 350 21.57 28.35 2.68
N PRO A 351 20.66 27.40 2.97
CA PRO A 351 20.94 26.29 3.88
C PRO A 351 22.09 25.39 3.42
N ILE A 352 22.35 25.30 2.10
CA ILE A 352 23.41 24.47 1.53
C ILE A 352 24.78 25.08 1.83
N ALA A 353 24.94 26.40 1.67
CA ALA A 353 26.17 27.09 2.04
C ALA A 353 26.46 26.97 3.54
N VAL A 354 25.42 27.10 4.38
CA VAL A 354 25.53 26.89 5.83
C VAL A 354 26.04 25.48 6.14
N LEU A 355 25.44 24.44 5.55
CA LEU A 355 25.85 23.06 5.81
C LEU A 355 27.28 22.75 5.34
N ARG A 356 27.73 23.32 4.21
CA ARG A 356 29.13 23.20 3.76
C ARG A 356 30.10 23.77 4.80
N GLU A 357 29.77 24.91 5.39
CA GLU A 357 30.59 25.51 6.44
C GLU A 357 30.54 24.67 7.74
N VAL A 358 29.36 24.19 8.12
CA VAL A 358 29.18 23.30 9.28
C VAL A 358 30.07 22.07 9.16
N PHE A 359 30.08 21.39 8.01
CA PHE A 359 30.97 20.24 7.78
C PHE A 359 32.44 20.61 7.95
N ALA A 360 32.89 21.70 7.32
CA ALA A 360 34.29 22.12 7.42
C ALA A 360 34.71 22.37 8.89
N VAL A 361 33.85 23.03 9.67
CA VAL A 361 34.14 23.32 11.08
C VAL A 361 34.11 22.06 11.93
N GLN A 362 33.11 21.19 11.78
CA GLN A 362 33.03 19.92 12.50
C GLN A 362 34.25 19.04 12.23
N ARG A 363 34.68 18.95 10.98
CA ARG A 363 35.87 18.18 10.60
C ARG A 363 37.15 18.76 11.19
N ASN A 364 37.29 20.08 11.24
CA ASN A 364 38.41 20.72 11.93
C ASN A 364 38.42 20.44 13.44
N ILE A 365 37.24 20.37 14.08
CA ILE A 365 37.13 19.94 15.48
C ILE A 365 37.65 18.50 15.61
N LEU A 366 37.17 17.56 14.80
CA LEU A 366 37.61 16.16 14.85
C LEU A 366 39.13 16.03 14.63
N ALA A 367 39.67 16.72 13.64
CA ALA A 367 41.11 16.73 13.37
C ALA A 367 41.93 17.19 14.58
N SER A 368 41.44 18.16 15.36
CA SER A 368 42.13 18.65 16.55
C SER A 368 42.20 17.64 17.70
N PHE A 369 41.31 16.63 17.74
CA PHE A 369 41.30 15.58 18.77
C PHE A 369 41.88 14.24 18.28
N TYR A 370 41.68 13.89 17.00
CA TYR A 370 42.07 12.60 16.43
C TYR A 370 43.30 12.69 15.49
N GLY A 371 43.91 13.87 15.39
CA GLY A 371 45.13 14.12 14.62
C GLY A 371 44.91 14.45 13.14
N ASN A 372 43.83 13.95 12.54
CA ASN A 372 43.36 14.38 11.21
C ASN A 372 41.84 14.17 11.08
N GLU A 373 41.26 14.75 10.04
CA GLU A 373 39.83 14.75 9.82
C GLU A 373 39.24 13.42 9.36
N THR A 374 40.04 12.41 8.99
CA THR A 374 39.55 11.09 8.52
C THR A 374 39.71 9.98 9.57
N ALA A 375 40.45 10.25 10.66
CA ALA A 375 40.71 9.30 11.73
C ALA A 375 39.45 8.97 12.57
N ALA A 376 38.50 9.91 12.67
CA ALA A 376 37.23 9.71 13.35
C ALA A 376 36.17 9.18 12.37
N ARG A 377 35.39 8.18 12.78
CA ARG A 377 34.24 7.70 11.98
C ARG A 377 33.13 8.75 11.98
N GLN A 378 32.62 9.05 10.79
CA GLN A 378 31.71 10.16 10.56
C GLN A 378 30.53 9.73 9.70
N ILE A 379 29.33 10.14 10.11
CA ILE A 379 28.08 9.85 9.40
C ILE A 379 27.32 11.13 9.11
N TRP A 380 26.70 11.20 7.94
CA TRP A 380 25.70 12.22 7.65
C TRP A 380 24.44 11.57 7.08
N THR A 381 23.30 11.86 7.71
CA THR A 381 22.01 11.25 7.37
C THR A 381 21.18 12.17 6.49
N ILE A 382 20.74 11.60 5.38
CA ILE A 382 19.97 12.28 4.34
C ILE A 382 18.48 12.07 4.65
N TYR A 383 17.95 12.92 5.53
CA TYR A 383 16.62 12.81 6.10
C TYR A 383 15.73 14.03 5.81
N LYS A 384 14.47 13.79 5.43
CA LYS A 384 13.47 14.83 5.10
C LYS A 384 14.02 15.86 4.11
N GLU A 385 14.04 17.15 4.46
CA GLU A 385 14.48 18.23 3.58
C GLU A 385 15.94 18.06 3.13
N VAL A 386 16.77 17.37 3.93
CA VAL A 386 18.18 17.13 3.61
C VAL A 386 18.32 16.28 2.35
N ALA A 387 17.34 15.42 2.04
CA ALA A 387 17.29 14.69 0.78
C ALA A 387 17.21 15.65 -0.43
N THR A 388 16.50 16.77 -0.29
CA THR A 388 16.44 17.80 -1.34
C THR A 388 17.75 18.56 -1.47
N TYR A 389 18.47 18.80 -0.36
CA TYR A 389 19.79 19.44 -0.39
C TYR A 389 20.84 18.53 -1.04
N TYR A 390 20.81 17.23 -0.72
CA TYR A 390 21.66 16.23 -1.34
C TYR A 390 21.41 16.15 -2.85
N ALA A 391 20.15 16.07 -3.26
CA ALA A 391 19.76 16.08 -4.68
C ALA A 391 20.16 17.38 -5.41
N ALA A 392 20.25 18.50 -4.69
CA ALA A 392 20.73 19.78 -5.20
C ALA A 392 22.28 19.92 -5.24
N GLY A 393 23.02 18.87 -4.85
CA GLY A 393 24.49 18.83 -4.95
C GLY A 393 25.24 19.17 -3.65
N LEU A 394 24.61 19.04 -2.49
CA LEU A 394 25.32 19.04 -1.21
C LEU A 394 25.87 17.65 -0.91
N GLU A 395 27.17 17.44 -1.10
CA GLU A 395 27.86 16.17 -0.78
C GLU A 395 28.90 16.38 0.35
N PRO A 396 28.99 15.49 1.35
CA PRO A 396 30.09 15.51 2.33
C PRO A 396 31.34 14.83 1.71
N PRO A 397 32.53 14.99 2.32
CA PRO A 397 33.74 14.33 1.82
C PRO A 397 33.62 12.79 1.79
N GLU A 398 34.40 12.14 0.92
CA GLU A 398 34.28 10.72 0.53
C GLU A 398 34.32 9.70 1.69
N ASP A 399 35.03 10.02 2.77
CA ASP A 399 35.18 9.16 3.95
C ASP A 399 33.98 9.21 4.91
N VAL A 400 33.07 10.17 4.74
CA VAL A 400 31.83 10.26 5.52
C VAL A 400 30.81 9.25 4.99
N THR A 401 30.30 8.40 5.89
CA THR A 401 29.19 7.50 5.58
C THR A 401 27.94 8.29 5.24
N LEU A 402 27.33 8.01 4.09
CA LEU A 402 25.99 8.51 3.78
C LEU A 402 24.96 7.57 4.37
N MET A 403 24.09 8.06 5.23
CA MET A 403 22.97 7.29 5.77
C MET A 403 21.70 7.65 5.00
N PHE A 404 21.22 6.72 4.17
CA PHE A 404 19.90 6.81 3.56
C PHE A 404 18.84 6.36 4.53
N THR A 405 17.58 6.69 4.23
CA THR A 405 16.47 6.53 5.14
C THR A 405 15.30 5.86 4.42
N ASP A 406 14.47 5.14 5.17
CA ASP A 406 13.10 4.88 4.74
C ASP A 406 12.26 6.17 4.84
N ASP A 407 11.01 6.09 4.41
CA ASP A 407 10.07 7.21 4.45
C ASP A 407 9.35 7.35 5.79
N ASN A 408 9.90 6.78 6.87
CA ASN A 408 9.30 6.60 8.19
C ASN A 408 8.14 5.60 8.27
N TRP A 409 7.79 4.96 7.15
CA TRP A 409 6.70 3.98 7.04
C TRP A 409 7.19 2.63 6.53
N GLY A 410 8.51 2.39 6.60
CA GLY A 410 9.14 1.15 6.18
C GLY A 410 9.29 1.03 4.66
N ASN A 411 9.22 2.12 3.88
CA ASN A 411 9.54 2.12 2.45
C ASN A 411 10.89 2.81 2.22
N VAL A 412 11.91 2.08 1.73
CA VAL A 412 13.23 2.70 1.47
C VAL A 412 13.09 3.82 0.44
N GLN A 413 13.56 5.03 0.75
CA GLN A 413 13.45 6.18 -0.16
C GLN A 413 14.52 6.17 -1.24
N LYS A 414 15.74 5.76 -0.89
CA LYS A 414 16.89 5.81 -1.77
C LYS A 414 17.85 4.65 -1.50
N LEU A 415 18.40 4.11 -2.59
CA LEU A 415 19.50 3.18 -2.63
C LEU A 415 20.67 3.79 -3.42
N PRO A 416 21.90 3.32 -3.20
CA PRO A 416 23.07 3.94 -3.79
C PRO A 416 23.15 3.71 -5.30
N ASN A 417 23.67 4.72 -6.01
CA ASN A 417 24.14 4.58 -7.39
C ASN A 417 25.63 4.17 -7.43
N ALA A 418 26.16 3.94 -8.63
CA ALA A 418 27.55 3.50 -8.80
C ALA A 418 28.59 4.47 -8.19
N LYS A 419 28.41 5.79 -8.34
CA LYS A 419 29.31 6.80 -7.75
C LYS A 419 29.26 6.76 -6.22
N GLU A 420 28.07 6.59 -5.66
CA GLU A 420 27.86 6.52 -4.20
C GLU A 420 28.46 5.24 -3.59
N LEU A 421 28.54 4.15 -4.37
CA LEU A 421 29.18 2.89 -3.92
C LEU A 421 30.71 2.96 -3.85
N ASP A 422 31.34 3.82 -4.66
CA ASP A 422 32.80 4.00 -4.66
C ASP A 422 33.33 4.77 -3.44
N ARG A 423 32.42 5.34 -2.63
CA ARG A 423 32.77 6.14 -1.45
C ARG A 423 33.42 5.28 -0.36
N SER A 424 34.58 5.71 0.16
CA SER A 424 35.28 4.99 1.23
C SER A 424 34.50 4.95 2.56
N GLY A 425 33.67 5.97 2.81
CA GLY A 425 32.74 6.03 3.92
C GLY A 425 31.63 4.98 3.84
N GLY A 426 31.28 4.48 2.65
CA GLY A 426 30.19 3.54 2.44
C GLY A 426 28.80 4.13 2.70
N ILE A 427 27.79 3.26 2.67
CA ILE A 427 26.37 3.64 2.69
C ILE A 427 25.63 2.92 3.82
N GLY A 428 24.85 3.66 4.60
CA GLY A 428 24.00 3.15 5.66
C GLY A 428 22.50 3.27 5.37
N MET A 429 21.69 2.63 6.20
CA MET A 429 20.23 2.65 6.21
C MET A 429 19.70 2.95 7.62
N TYR A 430 18.81 3.93 7.72
CA TYR A 430 17.98 4.19 8.89
C TYR A 430 16.54 3.80 8.56
N TYR A 431 15.97 2.86 9.33
CA TYR A 431 14.67 2.24 9.05
C TYR A 431 13.75 2.30 10.27
N HIS A 432 12.43 2.39 10.07
CA HIS A 432 11.47 2.56 11.17
C HIS A 432 10.65 1.30 11.47
N PHE A 433 10.64 0.88 12.75
CA PHE A 433 9.67 -0.05 13.32
C PHE A 433 8.62 0.61 14.21
N GLU A 434 8.80 1.89 14.54
CA GLU A 434 7.80 2.80 15.11
C GLU A 434 8.09 4.22 14.62
N TYR A 435 7.09 5.11 14.69
CA TYR A 435 7.27 6.50 14.25
C TYR A 435 6.27 7.48 14.87
N VAL A 436 6.80 8.62 15.32
CA VAL A 436 6.02 9.81 15.67
C VAL A 436 6.15 10.89 14.60
N GLY A 437 5.12 11.06 13.79
CA GLY A 437 5.12 12.03 12.69
C GLY A 437 3.96 11.87 11.72
N ARG A 438 4.12 12.42 10.51
CA ARG A 438 3.06 12.49 9.48
C ARG A 438 3.03 11.23 8.59
N PRO A 439 1.88 10.90 7.96
CA PRO A 439 0.56 11.50 8.13
C PRO A 439 -0.07 11.26 9.51
N LYS A 440 0.30 10.17 10.21
CA LYS A 440 -0.11 9.85 11.59
C LYS A 440 0.97 9.02 12.27
N SER A 441 1.15 9.25 13.56
CA SER A 441 2.05 8.46 14.39
C SER A 441 1.51 7.03 14.58
N TRP A 442 2.40 6.06 14.66
CA TRP A 442 2.07 4.66 14.93
C TRP A 442 3.10 4.11 15.92
N LYS A 443 2.63 3.86 17.15
CA LYS A 443 3.48 3.73 18.35
C LYS A 443 2.94 2.71 19.37
N TRP A 444 1.67 2.34 19.30
CA TRP A 444 1.09 1.52 20.35
C TRP A 444 1.62 0.07 20.34
N GLN A 445 1.69 -0.55 19.16
CA GLN A 445 2.01 -1.97 19.01
C GLN A 445 2.69 -2.24 17.67
N ASN A 446 3.33 -3.41 17.54
CA ASN A 446 3.96 -3.85 16.31
C ASN A 446 3.01 -3.77 15.10
N CYS A 447 3.32 -2.85 14.20
CA CYS A 447 2.60 -2.63 12.94
C CYS A 447 3.44 -2.96 11.70
N ASN A 448 4.35 -3.93 11.83
CA ASN A 448 5.33 -4.25 10.79
C ASN A 448 4.99 -5.56 10.07
N ASN A 449 4.95 -5.51 8.74
CA ASN A 449 4.76 -6.69 7.89
C ASN A 449 6.13 -7.35 7.62
N LEU A 450 6.33 -8.58 8.08
CA LEU A 450 7.62 -9.27 8.00
C LEU A 450 8.10 -9.49 6.55
N PRO A 451 7.25 -9.93 5.58
CA PRO A 451 7.67 -10.00 4.18
C PRO A 451 8.15 -8.66 3.62
N LYS A 452 7.53 -7.54 4.02
CA LYS A 452 7.95 -6.19 3.62
C LYS A 452 9.31 -5.84 4.21
N ILE A 453 9.52 -6.05 5.50
CA ILE A 453 10.83 -5.79 6.14
C ILE A 453 11.94 -6.57 5.42
N TYR A 454 11.74 -7.87 5.20
CA TYR A 454 12.68 -8.68 4.43
C TYR A 454 12.94 -8.06 3.07
N LYS A 455 11.89 -7.72 2.30
CA LYS A 455 12.02 -7.15 0.96
C LYS A 455 12.87 -5.87 0.96
N GLU A 456 12.60 -4.94 1.86
CA GLU A 456 13.30 -3.64 1.93
C GLU A 456 14.77 -3.81 2.34
N LEU A 457 15.03 -4.56 3.42
CA LEU A 457 16.37 -4.72 3.96
C LEU A 457 17.25 -5.61 3.08
N PHE A 458 16.70 -6.69 2.51
CA PHE A 458 17.41 -7.50 1.52
C PHE A 458 17.81 -6.65 0.31
N GLN A 459 16.92 -5.81 -0.21
CA GLN A 459 17.22 -4.92 -1.33
C GLN A 459 18.29 -3.88 -0.96
N ALA A 460 18.28 -3.36 0.27
CA ALA A 460 19.32 -2.47 0.77
C ALA A 460 20.69 -3.17 0.83
N ALA A 461 20.75 -4.41 1.34
CA ALA A 461 21.98 -5.20 1.40
C ALA A 461 22.52 -5.50 -0.01
N GLN A 462 21.66 -5.96 -0.93
CA GLN A 462 22.03 -6.25 -2.32
C GLN A 462 22.52 -5.00 -3.06
N ALA A 463 21.94 -3.85 -2.77
CA ALA A 463 22.38 -2.58 -3.35
C ALA A 463 23.66 -2.02 -2.72
N GLY A 464 24.27 -2.68 -1.72
CA GLY A 464 25.52 -2.23 -1.09
C GLY A 464 25.33 -1.18 0.01
N ALA A 465 24.11 -0.97 0.52
CA ALA A 465 23.86 -0.16 1.71
C ALA A 465 24.16 -0.97 2.98
N ASN A 466 25.44 -1.32 3.19
CA ASN A 466 25.87 -2.31 4.18
C ASN A 466 26.86 -1.77 5.22
N ARG A 467 27.07 -0.45 5.29
CA ARG A 467 27.96 0.15 6.29
C ARG A 467 27.30 0.20 7.67
N ILE A 468 26.10 0.77 7.76
CA ILE A 468 25.37 0.95 9.02
C ILE A 468 23.90 0.65 8.80
N TRP A 469 23.29 -0.24 9.58
CA TRP A 469 21.84 -0.31 9.74
C TRP A 469 21.45 0.08 11.16
N VAL A 470 20.54 1.03 11.28
CA VAL A 470 19.95 1.45 12.56
C VAL A 470 18.43 1.45 12.45
N PHE A 471 17.77 0.85 13.44
CA PHE A 471 16.31 0.68 13.45
C PHE A 471 15.69 1.57 14.54
N ASN A 472 14.78 2.48 14.19
CA ASN A 472 13.93 3.12 15.19
C ASN A 472 12.99 2.05 15.77
N VAL A 473 13.21 1.69 17.03
CA VAL A 473 12.45 0.65 17.74
C VAL A 473 11.45 1.22 18.72
N GLY A 474 11.27 2.55 18.74
CA GLY A 474 10.40 3.20 19.70
C GLY A 474 10.80 2.85 21.13
N ASP A 475 9.86 2.21 21.83
CA ASP A 475 9.97 1.73 23.20
C ASP A 475 10.72 0.37 23.35
N ILE A 476 11.34 -0.17 22.28
CA ILE A 476 11.90 -1.53 22.15
C ILE A 476 10.80 -2.62 22.13
N LYS A 477 9.89 -2.60 23.10
CA LYS A 477 8.70 -3.45 23.13
C LYS A 477 7.53 -2.72 22.47
N PRO A 478 6.69 -3.39 21.64
CA PRO A 478 6.66 -4.83 21.38
C PRO A 478 7.16 -5.19 19.97
N VAL A 479 8.33 -4.70 19.53
CA VAL A 479 8.89 -4.94 18.19
C VAL A 479 9.99 -6.01 18.16
N GLU A 480 10.01 -6.93 19.13
CA GLU A 480 11.07 -7.92 19.31
C GLU A 480 11.20 -8.86 18.11
N LEU A 481 10.08 -9.36 17.58
CA LEU A 481 10.07 -10.28 16.43
C LEU A 481 10.63 -9.63 15.14
N PRO A 482 10.12 -8.47 14.66
CA PRO A 482 10.72 -7.82 13.49
C PRO A 482 12.15 -7.35 13.74
N LEU A 483 12.51 -6.95 14.97
CA LEU A 483 13.88 -6.60 15.32
C LEU A 483 14.83 -7.79 15.24
N ASN A 484 14.48 -8.95 15.81
CA ASN A 484 15.28 -10.18 15.69
C ASN A 484 15.50 -10.53 14.22
N MET A 485 14.45 -10.49 13.40
CA MET A 485 14.54 -10.79 11.97
C MET A 485 15.48 -9.82 11.23
N ALA A 486 15.39 -8.53 11.53
CA ALA A 486 16.23 -7.52 10.91
C ALA A 486 17.70 -7.63 11.33
N MET A 487 17.98 -7.98 12.59
CA MET A 487 19.34 -8.23 13.07
C MET A 487 19.95 -9.50 12.45
N ASP A 488 19.17 -10.57 12.29
CA ASP A 488 19.63 -11.76 11.58
C ASP A 488 19.94 -11.50 10.10
N LEU A 489 19.15 -10.65 9.43
CA LEU A 489 19.44 -10.19 8.06
C LEU A 489 20.68 -9.29 8.01
N ALA A 490 20.87 -8.42 9.01
CA ALA A 490 22.04 -7.56 9.10
C ALA A 490 23.33 -8.38 9.33
N TRP A 491 23.23 -9.48 10.07
CA TRP A 491 24.30 -10.44 10.25
C TRP A 491 24.56 -11.24 8.97
N ASN A 492 23.53 -11.85 8.40
CA ASN A 492 23.63 -12.62 7.16
C ASN A 492 22.37 -12.45 6.28
N ALA A 493 22.45 -11.58 5.28
CA ALA A 493 21.32 -11.30 4.38
C ALA A 493 20.95 -12.47 3.45
N THR A 494 21.77 -13.53 3.42
CA THR A 494 21.48 -14.76 2.67
C THR A 494 21.01 -15.90 3.55
N ARG A 495 20.79 -15.64 4.85
CA ARG A 495 20.37 -16.64 5.84
C ARG A 495 19.06 -17.31 5.46
N PHE A 496 18.08 -16.53 5.02
CA PHE A 496 16.77 -17.00 4.57
C PHE A 496 16.26 -16.07 3.47
N ASP A 497 15.18 -16.47 2.81
CA ASP A 497 14.48 -15.69 1.81
C ASP A 497 12.96 -15.67 2.05
N LEU A 498 12.19 -15.08 1.13
CA LEU A 498 10.73 -15.04 1.27
C LEU A 498 10.07 -16.42 1.24
N ASP A 499 10.66 -17.39 0.53
CA ASP A 499 10.11 -18.74 0.41
C ASP A 499 10.36 -19.55 1.70
N SER A 500 11.55 -19.36 2.30
CA SER A 500 11.97 -20.00 3.55
C SER A 500 11.64 -19.21 4.83
N LEU A 501 11.00 -18.04 4.71
CA LEU A 501 10.56 -17.22 5.85
C LEU A 501 9.67 -17.99 6.85
N PRO A 502 8.71 -18.86 6.44
CA PRO A 502 7.94 -19.66 7.39
C PRO A 502 8.82 -20.60 8.23
N ASP A 503 9.81 -21.25 7.62
CA ASP A 503 10.73 -22.16 8.30
C ASP A 503 11.64 -21.39 9.27
N TYR A 504 12.03 -20.16 8.91
CA TYR A 504 12.80 -19.26 9.78
C TYR A 504 12.00 -18.92 11.04
N LEU A 505 10.73 -18.52 10.86
CA LEU A 505 9.84 -18.21 11.98
C LEU A 505 9.54 -19.44 12.84
N GLN A 506 9.43 -20.64 12.23
CA GLN A 506 9.30 -21.88 12.98
C GLN A 506 10.55 -22.15 13.83
N SER A 507 11.75 -21.88 13.29
CA SER A 507 13.00 -22.04 14.04
C SER A 507 13.08 -21.07 15.22
N LEU A 508 12.64 -19.82 15.06
CA LEU A 508 12.55 -18.87 16.18
C LEU A 508 11.51 -19.30 17.22
N ALA A 509 10.33 -19.76 16.78
CA ALA A 509 9.30 -20.26 17.69
C ALA A 509 9.79 -21.49 18.46
N ALA A 510 10.49 -22.40 17.78
CA ALA A 510 11.12 -23.55 18.40
C ALA A 510 12.18 -23.10 19.42
N ARG A 511 12.98 -22.07 19.12
CA ARG A 511 13.99 -21.49 20.03
C ARG A 511 13.35 -20.92 21.31
N ASP A 512 12.31 -20.10 21.17
CA ASP A 512 11.76 -19.32 22.29
C ASP A 512 10.68 -20.05 23.09
N PHE A 513 10.07 -21.09 22.52
CA PHE A 513 9.06 -21.90 23.18
C PHE A 513 9.49 -23.37 23.18
N ASP A 514 8.85 -24.18 22.34
CA ASP A 514 9.17 -25.58 22.18
C ASP A 514 8.95 -26.02 20.74
N LEU A 515 9.44 -27.21 20.44
CA LEU A 515 9.32 -27.79 19.11
C LEU A 515 7.86 -28.13 18.76
N GLU A 516 7.11 -28.65 19.72
CA GLU A 516 5.74 -29.16 19.54
C GLU A 516 4.80 -28.08 18.99
N HIS A 517 4.93 -26.84 19.47
CA HIS A 517 4.07 -25.73 19.10
C HIS A 517 4.69 -24.80 18.04
N SER A 518 5.94 -25.01 17.65
CA SER A 518 6.70 -24.10 16.78
C SER A 518 6.01 -23.74 15.46
N GLU A 519 5.46 -24.73 14.75
CA GLU A 519 4.77 -24.53 13.46
C GLU A 519 3.50 -23.69 13.63
N VAL A 520 2.69 -24.00 14.65
CA VAL A 520 1.43 -23.30 14.88
C VAL A 520 1.64 -21.87 15.36
N ILE A 521 2.72 -21.62 16.12
CA ILE A 521 3.14 -20.28 16.55
C ILE A 521 3.63 -19.45 15.35
N ALA A 522 4.54 -20.00 14.54
CA ALA A 522 5.09 -19.30 13.36
C ALA A 522 3.99 -18.93 12.35
N SER A 523 3.05 -19.84 12.11
CA SER A 523 1.87 -19.59 11.29
C SER A 523 0.95 -18.51 11.89
N GLY A 524 0.84 -18.44 13.22
CA GLY A 524 0.16 -17.35 13.94
C GLY A 524 0.84 -15.99 13.75
N TRP A 525 2.18 -15.92 13.86
CA TRP A 525 2.95 -14.71 13.59
C TRP A 525 2.82 -14.23 12.14
N LEU A 526 2.85 -15.14 11.16
CA LEU A 526 2.61 -14.77 9.76
C LEU A 526 1.18 -14.30 9.50
N ALA A 527 0.19 -14.83 10.22
CA ALA A 527 -1.20 -14.36 10.12
C ALA A 527 -1.34 -12.94 10.73
N TYR A 528 -0.74 -12.69 11.90
CA TYR A 528 -0.67 -11.35 12.48
C TYR A 528 0.01 -10.35 11.53
N SER A 529 1.19 -10.71 11.02
CA SER A 529 1.96 -9.91 10.05
C SER A 529 1.16 -9.59 8.78
N HIS A 530 0.32 -10.51 8.31
CA HIS A 530 -0.58 -10.28 7.19
C HIS A 530 -1.66 -9.25 7.54
N LEU A 531 -2.39 -9.47 8.66
CA LEU A 531 -3.51 -8.60 9.05
C LEU A 531 -3.05 -7.17 9.34
N VAL A 532 -1.99 -7.00 10.14
CA VAL A 532 -1.48 -5.66 10.50
C VAL A 532 -0.86 -4.92 9.32
N GLY A 533 -0.39 -5.67 8.31
CA GLY A 533 0.14 -5.06 7.10
C GLY A 533 -0.92 -4.33 6.27
N MET A 534 -2.22 -4.60 6.43
CA MET A 534 -3.29 -3.98 5.62
C MET A 534 -3.46 -2.51 5.96
N ARG A 535 -3.43 -2.20 7.26
CA ARG A 535 -3.61 -0.85 7.79
C ARG A 535 -3.03 -0.82 9.21
N LYS A 536 -2.17 0.15 9.50
CA LYS A 536 -1.69 0.40 10.86
C LYS A 536 -2.86 0.83 11.76
N PHE A 537 -2.83 0.49 13.05
CA PHE A 537 -3.97 0.67 13.96
C PHE A 537 -4.46 2.12 14.03
N GLU A 538 -3.55 3.07 14.26
CA GLU A 538 -3.86 4.49 14.47
C GLU A 538 -4.34 5.20 13.18
N MET A 539 -4.27 4.51 12.03
CA MET A 539 -4.80 4.96 10.73
C MET A 539 -6.18 4.38 10.39
N LEU A 540 -6.73 3.53 11.25
CA LEU A 540 -8.07 3.00 11.08
C LEU A 540 -9.11 4.04 11.49
N GLU A 541 -10.16 4.11 10.70
CA GLU A 541 -11.36 4.89 10.95
C GLU A 541 -12.57 3.95 10.92
N PRO A 542 -13.71 4.36 11.50
CA PRO A 542 -14.94 3.56 11.46
C PRO A 542 -15.45 3.22 10.05
N THR A 543 -14.93 3.90 9.02
CA THR A 543 -15.29 3.70 7.61
C THR A 543 -14.15 3.13 6.76
N THR A 544 -13.01 2.75 7.35
CA THR A 544 -11.88 2.20 6.58
C THR A 544 -12.25 0.91 5.85
N TYR A 545 -12.91 0.00 6.54
CA TYR A 545 -13.46 -1.22 5.94
C TYR A 545 -14.95 -1.05 5.66
N SER A 546 -15.39 -1.44 4.47
CA SER A 546 -16.77 -1.25 4.06
C SER A 546 -17.73 -2.09 4.90
N ILE A 547 -18.69 -1.40 5.52
CA ILE A 547 -19.81 -2.04 6.25
C ILE A 547 -20.84 -2.64 5.28
N THR A 548 -20.96 -2.09 4.07
CA THR A 548 -22.07 -2.40 3.15
C THR A 548 -21.65 -3.26 1.97
N ASN A 549 -20.36 -3.33 1.65
CA ASN A 549 -19.87 -3.92 0.41
C ASN A 549 -19.01 -5.17 0.69
N TYR A 550 -19.31 -6.27 0.00
CA TYR A 550 -18.48 -7.49 -0.05
C TYR A 550 -18.16 -8.11 1.32
N GLU A 551 -19.00 -7.84 2.32
CA GLU A 551 -18.79 -8.24 3.71
C GLU A 551 -17.39 -7.91 4.22
N GLU A 552 -16.78 -6.83 3.72
CA GLU A 552 -15.37 -6.52 3.98
C GLU A 552 -15.09 -6.37 5.48
N ALA A 553 -15.86 -5.53 6.17
CA ALA A 553 -15.69 -5.33 7.61
C ALA A 553 -15.91 -6.63 8.41
N ASP A 554 -16.88 -7.47 8.02
CA ASP A 554 -17.16 -8.73 8.71
C ASP A 554 -16.06 -9.77 8.48
N ARG A 555 -15.53 -9.86 7.25
CA ARG A 555 -14.40 -10.76 6.92
C ARG A 555 -13.14 -10.36 7.67
N ILE A 556 -12.81 -9.06 7.70
CA ILE A 556 -11.64 -8.55 8.41
C ILE A 556 -11.77 -8.79 9.91
N LEU A 557 -12.93 -8.46 10.50
CA LEU A 557 -13.17 -8.70 11.92
C LEU A 557 -13.16 -10.20 12.26
N GLY A 558 -13.71 -11.03 11.38
CA GLY A 558 -13.68 -12.48 11.50
C GLY A 558 -12.26 -13.06 11.45
N ALA A 559 -11.40 -12.53 10.58
CA ALA A 559 -9.99 -12.94 10.49
C ALA A 559 -9.21 -12.57 11.76
N TRP A 560 -9.40 -11.36 12.28
CA TRP A 560 -8.83 -10.96 13.57
C TRP A 560 -9.33 -11.81 14.73
N LYS A 561 -10.64 -12.11 14.77
CA LYS A 561 -11.21 -13.00 15.78
C LYS A 561 -10.60 -14.40 15.71
N ALA A 562 -10.51 -14.96 14.50
CA ALA A 562 -9.94 -16.29 14.30
C ALA A 562 -8.47 -16.35 14.77
N LEU A 563 -7.70 -15.29 14.52
CA LEU A 563 -6.33 -15.17 15.04
C LEU A 563 -6.31 -15.08 16.57
N ALA A 564 -7.15 -14.22 17.18
CA ALA A 564 -7.25 -14.07 18.63
C ALA A 564 -7.63 -15.39 19.33
N ASP A 565 -8.64 -16.09 18.82
CA ASP A 565 -9.07 -17.41 19.32
C ASP A 565 -7.93 -18.43 19.20
N ARG A 566 -7.24 -18.44 18.05
CA ARG A 566 -6.13 -19.36 17.78
C ARG A 566 -4.97 -19.14 18.75
N VAL A 567 -4.53 -17.89 18.96
CA VAL A 567 -3.40 -17.64 19.87
C VAL A 567 -3.76 -17.94 21.32
N ARG A 568 -4.99 -17.65 21.77
CA ARG A 568 -5.44 -18.04 23.12
C ARG A 568 -5.46 -19.57 23.28
N ALA A 569 -5.83 -20.31 22.24
CA ALA A 569 -5.76 -21.78 22.26
C ALA A 569 -4.31 -22.30 22.36
N ILE A 570 -3.37 -21.67 21.65
CA ILE A 570 -1.93 -21.99 21.74
C ILE A 570 -1.40 -21.66 23.14
N GLU A 571 -1.69 -20.46 23.66
CA GLU A 571 -1.27 -20.06 25.01
C GLU A 571 -1.76 -21.05 26.08
N ALA A 572 -3.00 -21.52 25.95
CA ALA A 572 -3.57 -22.50 26.87
C ALA A 572 -2.86 -23.86 26.82
N SER A 573 -2.34 -24.28 25.66
CA SER A 573 -1.59 -25.53 25.50
C SER A 573 -0.13 -25.42 25.93
N LEU A 574 0.44 -24.21 25.96
CA LEU A 574 1.81 -23.98 26.40
C LEU A 574 2.00 -24.22 27.91
N PRO A 575 3.19 -24.69 28.33
CA PRO A 575 3.56 -24.75 29.74
C PRO A 575 3.47 -23.37 30.40
N GLN A 576 3.10 -23.32 31.69
CA GLN A 576 2.93 -22.06 32.43
C GLN A 576 4.18 -21.16 32.36
N THR A 577 5.38 -21.75 32.31
CA THR A 577 6.67 -21.05 32.21
C THR A 577 6.85 -20.28 30.91
N HIS A 578 6.12 -20.61 29.85
CA HIS A 578 6.20 -19.96 28.53
C HIS A 578 5.08 -18.94 28.28
N ARG A 579 4.04 -18.93 29.13
CA ARG A 579 2.83 -18.14 28.88
C ARG A 579 3.09 -16.64 28.91
N ASP A 580 3.92 -16.15 29.83
CA ASP A 580 4.28 -14.73 29.88
C ASP A 580 4.98 -14.30 28.58
N ALA A 581 6.00 -15.05 28.15
CA ALA A 581 6.71 -14.81 26.88
C ALA A 581 5.78 -14.84 25.66
N PHE A 582 4.85 -15.80 25.62
CA PHE A 582 3.89 -15.92 24.53
C PHE A 582 2.83 -14.81 24.58
N PHE A 583 2.46 -14.35 25.77
CA PHE A 583 1.51 -13.26 25.95
C PHE A 583 2.06 -11.96 25.36
N HIS A 584 3.34 -11.66 25.63
CA HIS A 584 4.05 -10.53 25.05
C HIS A 584 4.04 -10.56 23.52
N SER A 585 4.52 -11.66 22.93
CA SER A 585 4.82 -11.72 21.50
C SER A 585 3.60 -12.00 20.62
N SER A 586 2.53 -12.55 21.20
CA SER A 586 1.45 -13.18 20.44
C SER A 586 0.05 -12.87 20.99
N THR A 587 -0.25 -13.26 22.24
CA THR A 587 -1.64 -13.18 22.76
C THR A 587 -2.13 -11.74 22.81
N TYR A 588 -1.42 -10.86 23.52
CA TYR A 588 -1.83 -9.47 23.65
C TYR A 588 -2.01 -8.84 22.28
N ALA A 589 -1.04 -9.07 21.38
CA ALA A 589 -1.05 -8.45 20.08
C ALA A 589 -2.29 -8.79 19.24
N ALA A 590 -2.65 -10.08 19.17
CA ALA A 590 -3.82 -10.52 18.41
C ALA A 590 -5.15 -10.18 19.10
N VAL A 591 -5.24 -10.33 20.43
CA VAL A 591 -6.48 -10.10 21.18
C VAL A 591 -6.81 -8.61 21.24
N ALA A 592 -5.83 -7.76 21.55
CA ALA A 592 -6.01 -6.32 21.51
C ALA A 592 -6.25 -5.82 20.08
N GLY A 593 -5.56 -6.39 19.08
CA GLY A 593 -5.81 -6.11 17.68
C GLY A 593 -7.24 -6.42 17.24
N TYR A 594 -7.79 -7.57 17.66
CA TYR A 594 -9.20 -7.92 17.44
C TYR A 594 -10.15 -6.94 18.14
N ASN A 595 -9.91 -6.63 19.41
CA ASN A 595 -10.77 -5.71 20.17
C ASN A 595 -10.78 -4.31 19.56
N TYR A 596 -9.61 -3.79 19.18
CA TYR A 596 -9.46 -2.50 18.50
C TYR A 596 -10.25 -2.44 17.20
N HIS A 597 -10.13 -3.46 16.35
CA HIS A 597 -10.92 -3.55 15.11
C HIS A 597 -12.42 -3.69 15.39
N ALA A 598 -12.81 -4.47 16.42
CA ALA A 598 -14.20 -4.62 16.83
C ALA A 598 -14.82 -3.28 17.24
N ILE A 599 -14.06 -2.45 17.97
CA ILE A 599 -14.49 -1.11 18.38
C ILE A 599 -14.70 -0.20 17.17
N LEU A 600 -13.69 -0.06 16.30
CA LEU A 600 -13.78 0.86 15.15
C LEU A 600 -14.82 0.42 14.12
N ILE A 601 -14.83 -0.86 13.73
CA ILE A 601 -15.85 -1.41 12.83
C ILE A 601 -17.23 -1.30 13.48
N GLY A 602 -17.33 -1.57 14.78
CA GLY A 602 -18.58 -1.43 15.53
C GLY A 602 -19.09 0.01 15.56
N GLN A 603 -18.22 1.03 15.69
CA GLN A 603 -18.62 2.44 15.54
C GLN A 603 -19.18 2.70 14.14
N GLY A 604 -18.57 2.13 13.10
CA GLY A 604 -19.05 2.21 11.72
C GLY A 604 -20.44 1.60 11.55
N LYS A 605 -20.65 0.41 12.11
CA LYS A 605 -21.95 -0.28 12.14
C LYS A 605 -22.98 0.49 12.95
N ASN A 606 -22.65 0.96 14.15
CA ASN A 606 -23.54 1.76 14.99
C ASN A 606 -24.03 3.00 14.24
N ARG A 607 -23.12 3.72 13.57
CA ARG A 607 -23.45 4.88 12.74
C ARG A 607 -24.37 4.50 11.58
N GLN A 608 -24.00 3.48 10.79
CA GLN A 608 -24.79 3.03 9.65
C GLN A 608 -26.20 2.58 10.09
N TYR A 609 -26.29 1.72 11.09
CA TYR A 609 -27.56 1.17 11.58
C TYR A 609 -28.43 2.26 12.22
N SER A 610 -27.82 3.27 12.83
CA SER A 610 -28.55 4.44 13.32
C SER A 610 -29.19 5.24 12.20
N PHE A 611 -28.52 5.41 11.04
CA PHE A 611 -29.14 6.06 9.88
C PHE A 611 -30.32 5.27 9.32
N GLU A 612 -30.25 3.94 9.39
CA GLU A 612 -31.31 3.02 8.97
C GLU A 612 -32.41 2.84 10.03
N ARG A 613 -32.22 3.46 11.20
CA ARG A 613 -33.09 3.40 12.38
C ARG A 613 -33.24 2.01 12.97
N ARG A 614 -32.25 1.13 12.80
CA ARG A 614 -32.30 -0.22 13.40
C ARG A 614 -32.24 -0.14 14.92
N ASN A 615 -33.08 -0.90 15.60
CA ASN A 615 -33.03 -1.05 17.06
C ASN A 615 -31.71 -1.69 17.54
N SER A 616 -31.08 -2.51 16.69
CA SER A 616 -29.76 -3.13 16.94
C SER A 616 -28.64 -2.11 17.13
N ALA A 617 -28.79 -0.87 16.63
CA ALA A 617 -27.79 0.19 16.82
C ALA A 617 -27.48 0.45 18.31
N ASN A 618 -28.50 0.39 19.17
CA ASN A 618 -28.33 0.61 20.62
C ASN A 618 -27.56 -0.55 21.27
N ALA A 619 -27.82 -1.80 20.87
CA ALA A 619 -27.09 -2.96 21.40
C ALA A 619 -25.61 -2.88 21.03
N ILE A 620 -25.29 -2.48 19.79
CA ILE A 620 -23.91 -2.23 19.36
C ILE A 620 -23.28 -1.11 20.20
N ALA A 621 -23.99 -0.01 20.44
CA ALA A 621 -23.45 1.09 21.25
C ALA A 621 -23.09 0.64 22.69
N TYR A 622 -23.90 -0.23 23.31
CA TYR A 622 -23.59 -0.76 24.64
C TYR A 622 -22.42 -1.76 24.62
N ASP A 623 -22.37 -2.68 23.65
CA ASP A 623 -21.23 -3.60 23.46
C ASP A 623 -19.92 -2.83 23.23
N LEU A 624 -19.96 -1.71 22.50
CA LEU A 624 -18.80 -0.85 22.30
C LEU A 624 -18.27 -0.22 23.60
N ILE A 625 -19.15 0.14 24.53
CA ILE A 625 -18.74 0.65 25.85
C ILE A 625 -18.02 -0.45 26.62
N GLU A 626 -18.55 -1.68 26.65
CA GLU A 626 -17.93 -2.81 27.32
C GLU A 626 -16.57 -3.17 26.69
N ARG A 627 -16.48 -3.16 25.35
CA ARG A 627 -15.21 -3.42 24.64
C ARG A 627 -14.16 -2.35 24.90
N PHE A 628 -14.56 -1.10 25.03
CA PHE A 628 -13.65 0.00 25.34
C PHE A 628 -13.07 -0.13 26.75
N GLU A 629 -13.85 -0.59 27.73
CA GLU A 629 -13.33 -0.92 29.06
C GLU A 629 -12.43 -2.17 29.02
N TYR A 630 -12.85 -3.21 28.28
CA TYR A 630 -12.06 -4.43 28.12
C TYR A 630 -10.69 -4.17 27.45
N ASP A 631 -10.61 -3.17 26.58
CA ASP A 631 -9.33 -2.73 26.02
C ASP A 631 -8.34 -2.29 27.11
N HIS A 632 -8.81 -1.56 28.12
CA HIS A 632 -8.00 -1.18 29.27
C HIS A 632 -7.67 -2.38 30.17
N ASP A 633 -8.62 -3.32 30.33
CA ASP A 633 -8.37 -4.58 31.06
C ASP A 633 -7.22 -5.38 30.43
N LEU A 634 -7.08 -5.38 29.10
CA LEU A 634 -5.95 -6.02 28.41
C LEU A 634 -4.61 -5.36 28.77
N THR A 635 -4.57 -4.04 28.92
CA THR A 635 -3.38 -3.34 29.43
C THR A 635 -3.07 -3.73 30.87
N ILE A 636 -4.09 -3.85 31.73
CA ILE A 636 -3.92 -4.33 33.11
C ILE A 636 -3.42 -5.78 33.15
N GLU A 637 -3.91 -6.63 32.24
CA GLU A 637 -3.45 -8.01 32.08
C GLU A 637 -1.95 -8.04 31.71
N TYR A 638 -1.52 -7.18 30.78
CA TYR A 638 -0.10 -6.99 30.45
C TYR A 638 0.72 -6.48 31.64
N ASP A 639 0.18 -5.55 32.42
CA ASP A 639 0.84 -5.01 33.61
C ASP A 639 1.04 -6.05 34.74
N ALA A 640 0.37 -7.20 34.67
CA ALA A 640 0.42 -8.25 35.68
C ALA A 640 1.43 -9.38 35.38
N ILE A 641 1.79 -9.59 34.10
CA ILE A 641 2.70 -10.67 33.69
C ILE A 641 4.10 -10.51 34.31
N ALA A 642 4.82 -11.63 34.47
CA ALA A 642 6.14 -11.69 35.07
C ALA A 642 6.23 -10.97 36.44
N GLY A 643 5.16 -11.07 37.25
CA GLY A 643 5.08 -10.43 38.56
C GLY A 643 5.03 -8.91 38.51
N GLY A 644 4.53 -8.33 37.41
CA GLY A 644 4.44 -6.89 37.19
C GLY A 644 5.73 -6.24 36.67
N LYS A 645 6.64 -7.04 36.11
CA LYS A 645 7.91 -6.57 35.52
C LYS A 645 7.71 -5.45 34.50
N TRP A 646 6.61 -5.49 33.77
CA TRP A 646 6.32 -4.65 32.59
C TRP A 646 5.24 -3.59 32.80
N ARG A 647 4.85 -3.33 34.05
CA ARG A 647 3.80 -2.38 34.36
C ARG A 647 4.04 -1.02 33.70
N GLY A 648 3.09 -0.56 32.90
CA GLY A 648 3.11 0.73 32.20
C GLY A 648 3.81 0.74 30.84
N ILE A 649 4.40 -0.37 30.37
CA ILE A 649 5.09 -0.39 29.06
C ILE A 649 4.11 -0.29 27.88
N MET A 650 2.84 -0.70 28.05
CA MET A 650 1.79 -0.58 27.03
C MET A 650 0.89 0.66 27.26
N SER A 651 1.42 1.73 27.85
CA SER A 651 0.63 2.93 28.26
C SER A 651 0.33 3.94 27.15
N THR A 652 0.80 3.71 25.92
CA THR A 652 0.54 4.59 24.77
C THR A 652 -0.95 4.60 24.40
N PRO A 653 -1.63 5.76 24.41
CA PRO A 653 -2.99 5.89 23.90
C PRO A 653 -3.08 5.64 22.39
N LYS A 654 -4.19 5.07 21.95
CA LYS A 654 -4.43 4.54 20.59
C LYS A 654 -5.79 4.90 19.99
N PHE A 655 -6.77 5.27 20.81
CA PHE A 655 -8.08 5.75 20.34
C PHE A 655 -8.12 7.27 20.31
N ASP A 656 -8.64 7.81 19.22
CA ASP A 656 -8.79 9.25 19.00
C ASP A 656 -10.09 9.55 18.22
N MET A 657 -10.54 10.80 18.26
CA MET A 657 -11.73 11.26 17.53
C MET A 657 -11.42 11.63 16.07
N SER A 658 -10.15 11.76 15.70
CA SER A 658 -9.71 12.11 14.36
C SER A 658 -8.34 11.56 14.02
N THR A 659 -8.18 11.12 12.78
CA THR A 659 -6.88 10.75 12.19
C THR A 659 -6.15 11.96 11.58
N ALA A 660 -6.76 13.15 11.57
CA ALA A 660 -6.20 14.34 10.92
C ALA A 660 -5.04 14.97 11.69
N ASP A 661 -5.04 14.87 13.02
CA ASP A 661 -3.87 15.24 13.82
C ASP A 661 -2.88 14.08 13.81
N TRP A 662 -1.67 14.36 13.36
CA TRP A 662 -0.63 13.35 13.22
C TRP A 662 -0.08 12.88 14.57
N ARG A 663 -0.21 13.72 15.62
CA ARG A 663 0.36 13.46 16.95
C ARG A 663 -0.36 12.32 17.67
N PRO A 664 0.32 11.58 18.56
CA PRO A 664 -0.34 10.64 19.47
C PRO A 664 -1.33 11.37 20.39
N SER A 665 -2.42 10.69 20.75
CA SER A 665 -3.38 11.24 21.72
C SER A 665 -2.83 11.17 23.14
N SER A 666 -3.33 12.04 24.02
CA SER A 666 -2.92 12.07 25.45
C SER A 666 -3.70 11.09 26.32
N ARG A 667 -4.83 10.59 25.81
CA ARG A 667 -5.73 9.63 26.47
C ARG A 667 -6.64 9.00 25.42
N ASP A 668 -6.98 7.74 25.61
CA ASP A 668 -7.96 7.04 24.77
C ASP A 668 -9.34 7.70 24.87
N VAL A 669 -9.96 7.98 23.71
CA VAL A 669 -11.31 8.53 23.62
C VAL A 669 -12.13 7.76 22.59
N MET A 670 -13.25 7.18 23.02
CA MET A 670 -14.32 6.71 22.13
C MET A 670 -15.45 7.74 22.08
N ALA A 671 -15.78 8.22 20.88
CA ALA A 671 -16.82 9.23 20.65
C ALA A 671 -17.85 8.78 19.60
N ASN A 672 -18.86 9.63 19.36
CA ASN A 672 -19.83 9.52 18.26
C ASN A 672 -20.74 8.27 18.26
N LEU A 673 -21.00 7.68 19.43
CA LEU A 673 -22.03 6.64 19.55
C LEU A 673 -23.43 7.22 19.36
N SER A 674 -24.23 6.55 18.54
CA SER A 674 -25.59 6.94 18.19
C SER A 674 -26.61 5.98 18.79
N PHE A 675 -27.76 6.52 19.19
CA PHE A 675 -28.89 5.75 19.74
C PHE A 675 -30.18 6.10 19.00
N VAL A 676 -31.08 5.12 18.90
CA VAL A 676 -32.44 5.27 18.38
C VAL A 676 -33.48 5.11 19.50
N GLN A 677 -34.67 5.71 19.35
CA GLN A 677 -35.75 5.60 20.34
C GLN A 677 -36.48 4.26 20.23
N LEU A 678 -36.20 3.34 21.15
CA LEU A 678 -36.73 1.97 21.12
C LEU A 678 -38.23 1.84 21.39
N ARG A 679 -38.89 2.87 21.91
CA ARG A 679 -40.33 2.85 22.26
C ARG A 679 -41.21 3.57 21.24
N GLN A 680 -40.63 4.06 20.16
CA GLN A 680 -41.31 4.82 19.12
C GLN A 680 -41.53 3.90 17.91
N ASP A 681 -42.73 3.95 17.34
CA ASP A 681 -42.94 3.37 16.01
C ASP A 681 -42.15 4.15 14.97
N PHE A 682 -41.75 3.45 13.90
CA PHE A 682 -41.18 4.11 12.74
C PHE A 682 -42.28 4.86 11.96
N ASP A 683 -41.95 5.36 10.78
CA ASP A 683 -42.90 6.01 9.89
C ASP A 683 -44.00 5.02 9.44
N TYR A 684 -45.27 5.46 9.57
CA TYR A 684 -46.45 4.66 9.22
C TYR A 684 -46.43 4.15 7.77
N ALA A 685 -45.91 4.94 6.83
CA ALA A 685 -45.91 4.62 5.41
C ALA A 685 -44.98 3.45 5.08
N PHE A 686 -43.86 3.32 5.80
CA PHE A 686 -42.91 2.22 5.64
C PHE A 686 -43.14 1.06 6.61
N GLY A 687 -43.83 1.31 7.74
CA GLY A 687 -44.00 0.32 8.80
C GLY A 687 -42.71 0.00 9.57
N ASN A 688 -42.83 -0.86 10.58
CA ASN A 688 -41.78 -1.06 11.58
C ASN A 688 -40.69 -2.09 11.18
N LEU A 689 -40.86 -2.81 10.06
CA LEU A 689 -39.83 -3.70 9.53
C LEU A 689 -38.95 -2.91 8.54
N GLY A 690 -37.65 -3.01 8.69
CA GLY A 690 -36.69 -2.59 7.68
C GLY A 690 -36.18 -3.79 6.88
N ILE A 691 -35.93 -3.56 5.58
CA ILE A 691 -35.42 -4.56 4.65
C ILE A 691 -34.12 -4.01 4.05
N TYR A 692 -32.99 -4.49 4.54
CA TYR A 692 -31.70 -4.21 3.94
C TYR A 692 -31.31 -5.34 3.01
N VAL A 693 -30.81 -4.98 1.83
CA VAL A 693 -30.18 -5.92 0.92
C VAL A 693 -28.78 -5.44 0.61
N GLU A 694 -27.88 -6.38 0.35
CA GLU A 694 -26.45 -6.10 0.14
C GLU A 694 -26.21 -4.90 -0.80
N GLN A 695 -25.44 -3.91 -0.34
CA GLN A 695 -25.13 -2.64 -1.02
C GLN A 695 -26.31 -1.69 -1.31
N SER A 696 -27.50 -1.93 -0.75
CA SER A 696 -28.63 -1.02 -0.91
C SER A 696 -28.55 0.20 0.02
N ARG A 697 -28.98 1.36 -0.50
CA ARG A 697 -29.21 2.58 0.29
C ARG A 697 -30.67 2.78 0.70
N ALA A 698 -31.57 1.87 0.37
CA ALA A 698 -33.00 2.04 0.61
C ALA A 698 -33.33 2.26 2.09
N PRO A 699 -32.91 1.39 3.05
CA PRO A 699 -33.11 1.64 4.48
C PRO A 699 -32.54 2.97 4.98
N TYR A 700 -31.36 3.34 4.49
CA TYR A 700 -30.71 4.60 4.84
C TYR A 700 -31.55 5.80 4.41
N LEU A 701 -32.12 5.77 3.21
CA LEU A 701 -32.97 6.83 2.68
C LEU A 701 -34.32 6.88 3.40
N GLN A 702 -34.95 5.72 3.63
CA GLN A 702 -36.19 5.61 4.39
C GLN A 702 -36.04 6.22 5.80
N GLY A 703 -34.92 5.96 6.49
CA GLY A 703 -34.63 6.50 7.83
C GLY A 703 -34.47 8.03 7.93
N ARG A 704 -34.41 8.73 6.78
CA ARG A 704 -34.16 10.18 6.70
C ARG A 704 -35.29 10.98 6.06
N ILE A 705 -36.33 10.33 5.56
CA ILE A 705 -37.43 10.97 4.84
C ILE A 705 -38.74 10.65 5.56
N CYS A 706 -39.56 11.67 5.81
CA CYS A 706 -40.97 11.46 6.19
C CYS A 706 -41.78 11.37 4.90
N ALA A 707 -42.25 10.17 4.57
CA ALA A 707 -42.86 9.87 3.28
C ALA A 707 -44.39 9.79 3.40
N SER A 708 -45.12 10.40 2.47
CA SER A 708 -46.57 10.27 2.37
C SER A 708 -46.94 9.17 1.36
N ILE A 709 -46.54 7.93 1.62
CA ILE A 709 -46.78 6.77 0.74
C ILE A 709 -47.96 5.94 1.25
N ASN A 710 -48.69 5.29 0.34
CA ASN A 710 -49.73 4.33 0.69
C ASN A 710 -49.08 3.02 1.18
N PRO A 711 -49.29 2.60 2.44
CA PRO A 711 -48.66 1.39 3.00
C PRO A 711 -49.06 0.09 2.29
N SER A 712 -50.12 0.10 1.46
CA SER A 712 -50.54 -1.02 0.61
C SER A 712 -49.90 -1.02 -0.79
N LYS A 713 -48.78 -0.31 -0.97
CA LYS A 713 -48.00 -0.28 -2.21
C LYS A 713 -46.52 -0.51 -1.88
N PRO A 714 -45.76 -1.18 -2.77
CA PRO A 714 -44.32 -1.35 -2.56
C PRO A 714 -43.63 0.02 -2.70
N THR A 715 -42.46 0.12 -2.10
CA THR A 715 -41.61 1.29 -2.27
C THR A 715 -41.08 1.36 -3.70
N LYS A 716 -40.65 2.55 -4.15
CA LYS A 716 -40.18 2.80 -5.52
C LYS A 716 -38.90 3.61 -5.50
N ASP A 717 -38.24 3.64 -6.66
CA ASP A 717 -37.02 4.42 -6.90
C ASP A 717 -35.95 4.09 -5.85
N GLY A 718 -35.23 5.09 -5.31
CA GLY A 718 -34.20 4.88 -4.30
C GLY A 718 -34.68 4.33 -2.95
N LEU A 719 -36.00 4.25 -2.72
CA LEU A 719 -36.57 3.68 -1.49
C LEU A 719 -36.78 2.16 -1.59
N SER A 720 -36.69 1.59 -2.80
CA SER A 720 -36.92 0.17 -3.05
C SER A 720 -35.66 -0.68 -2.83
N PRO A 721 -35.76 -1.84 -2.15
CA PRO A 721 -34.64 -2.77 -2.04
C PRO A 721 -34.31 -3.38 -3.41
N MET A 722 -33.09 -3.12 -3.89
CA MET A 722 -32.53 -3.67 -5.12
C MET A 722 -31.27 -4.48 -4.78
N MET A 723 -31.31 -5.78 -5.04
CA MET A 723 -30.18 -6.68 -4.84
C MET A 723 -29.19 -6.57 -6.00
N ARG A 724 -27.94 -6.90 -5.71
CA ARG A 724 -26.96 -7.20 -6.75
C ARG A 724 -27.37 -8.44 -7.56
N PRO A 725 -27.01 -8.54 -8.84
CA PRO A 725 -27.33 -9.70 -9.65
C PRO A 725 -26.84 -11.01 -9.03
N MET A 726 -27.68 -12.04 -9.10
CA MET A 726 -27.24 -13.43 -8.95
C MET A 726 -26.78 -13.93 -10.31
N GLU A 727 -25.60 -14.57 -10.35
CA GLU A 727 -24.95 -15.04 -11.57
C GLU A 727 -24.25 -16.39 -11.32
N PRO A 728 -24.13 -17.29 -12.31
CA PRO A 728 -23.49 -18.60 -12.13
C PRO A 728 -22.05 -18.56 -11.61
N HIS A 729 -21.32 -17.50 -11.94
CA HIS A 729 -19.92 -17.29 -11.53
C HIS A 729 -19.80 -16.40 -10.29
N GLY A 730 -20.92 -15.85 -9.79
CA GLY A 730 -20.96 -15.00 -8.62
C GLY A 730 -20.99 -15.76 -7.29
N PRO A 731 -21.27 -15.08 -6.17
CA PRO A 731 -21.35 -15.73 -4.87
C PRO A 731 -22.46 -16.78 -4.83
N ALA A 732 -22.22 -17.89 -4.13
CA ALA A 732 -23.17 -19.02 -4.04
C ALA A 732 -24.52 -18.64 -3.42
N PHE A 733 -24.53 -17.61 -2.57
CA PHE A 733 -25.72 -17.01 -2.01
C PHE A 733 -25.52 -15.50 -1.87
N ARG A 734 -26.62 -14.77 -1.84
CA ARG A 734 -26.70 -13.40 -1.31
C ARG A 734 -27.66 -13.39 -0.13
N TRP A 735 -27.81 -12.26 0.54
CA TRP A 735 -28.64 -12.18 1.73
C TRP A 735 -29.44 -10.88 1.82
N ILE A 736 -30.49 -10.95 2.61
CA ILE A 736 -31.30 -9.82 3.04
C ILE A 736 -31.35 -9.79 4.57
N ASP A 737 -31.16 -8.62 5.17
CA ASP A 737 -31.35 -8.39 6.59
C ASP A 737 -32.73 -7.78 6.83
N LEU A 738 -33.55 -8.50 7.58
CA LEU A 738 -34.83 -8.03 8.09
C LEU A 738 -34.61 -7.54 9.51
N PHE A 739 -34.93 -6.28 9.79
CA PHE A 739 -34.61 -5.69 11.10
C PHE A 739 -35.75 -4.88 11.68
N HIS A 740 -35.79 -4.83 13.01
CA HIS A 740 -36.77 -4.09 13.80
C HIS A 740 -36.33 -2.63 13.95
N ARG A 741 -37.22 -1.69 13.60
CA ARG A 741 -36.99 -0.24 13.72
C ARG A 741 -38.15 0.53 14.36
N GLY A 742 -39.08 -0.18 14.99
CA GLY A 742 -40.22 0.40 15.70
C GLY A 742 -40.18 0.13 17.21
N ASP A 743 -41.35 0.14 17.85
CA ASP A 743 -41.44 -0.15 19.29
C ASP A 743 -41.02 -1.59 19.62
N HIS A 744 -39.86 -1.75 20.25
CA HIS A 744 -39.24 -3.06 20.54
C HIS A 744 -40.11 -3.99 21.40
N ARG A 745 -41.11 -3.45 22.12
CA ARG A 745 -42.05 -4.23 22.94
C ARG A 745 -43.06 -5.01 22.10
N ARG A 746 -43.17 -4.72 20.80
CA ARG A 746 -44.08 -5.38 19.88
C ARG A 746 -43.28 -6.14 18.83
N PRO A 747 -43.37 -7.48 18.77
CA PRO A 747 -42.71 -8.25 17.74
C PRO A 747 -43.36 -8.00 16.37
N ILE A 748 -42.58 -8.21 15.31
CA ILE A 748 -42.99 -8.04 13.92
C ILE A 748 -42.80 -9.37 13.22
N ARG A 749 -43.91 -10.00 12.83
CA ARG A 749 -43.89 -11.18 11.99
C ARG A 749 -43.74 -10.79 10.54
N TRP A 750 -43.05 -11.62 9.78
CA TRP A 750 -42.82 -11.43 8.36
C TRP A 750 -42.91 -12.75 7.59
N SER A 751 -43.19 -12.65 6.29
CA SER A 751 -43.15 -13.78 5.35
C SER A 751 -42.72 -13.35 3.96
N ILE A 752 -42.03 -14.20 3.23
CA ILE A 752 -41.49 -13.95 1.89
C ILE A 752 -42.23 -14.85 0.89
N SER A 753 -42.81 -14.24 -0.15
CA SER A 753 -43.35 -14.94 -1.29
C SER A 753 -42.27 -15.07 -2.37
N VAL A 754 -41.96 -16.31 -2.75
CA VAL A 754 -40.95 -16.66 -3.76
C VAL A 754 -41.67 -17.16 -5.01
N PRO A 755 -41.64 -16.42 -6.13
CA PRO A 755 -42.46 -16.76 -7.30
C PRO A 755 -41.86 -17.87 -8.17
N GLU A 756 -40.56 -18.12 -8.06
CA GLU A 756 -39.82 -19.03 -8.95
C GLU A 756 -39.30 -20.26 -8.20
N PRO A 757 -39.47 -21.49 -8.73
CA PRO A 757 -39.10 -22.74 -8.04
C PRO A 757 -37.59 -22.97 -7.97
N TRP A 758 -36.80 -22.22 -8.75
CA TRP A 758 -35.34 -22.29 -8.79
C TRP A 758 -34.66 -21.29 -7.85
N ILE A 759 -35.45 -20.45 -7.15
CA ILE A 759 -34.96 -19.58 -6.08
C ILE A 759 -35.17 -20.30 -4.75
N ASN A 760 -34.07 -20.54 -4.03
CA ASN A 760 -34.13 -21.10 -2.69
C ASN A 760 -33.84 -19.99 -1.66
N VAL A 761 -34.66 -19.96 -0.60
CA VAL A 761 -34.57 -18.98 0.47
C VAL A 761 -34.46 -19.74 1.79
N SER A 762 -33.46 -19.41 2.61
CA SER A 762 -33.17 -20.17 3.84
C SER A 762 -34.34 -20.19 4.83
N GLN A 763 -35.19 -19.15 4.80
CA GLN A 763 -36.37 -19.03 5.64
C GLN A 763 -37.41 -18.15 4.95
N VAL A 764 -38.66 -18.63 4.86
CA VAL A 764 -39.76 -17.93 4.18
C VAL A 764 -40.70 -17.19 5.14
N SER A 765 -40.53 -17.36 6.45
CA SER A 765 -41.30 -16.62 7.46
C SER A 765 -40.59 -16.61 8.79
N GLY A 766 -40.77 -15.56 9.58
CA GLY A 766 -40.16 -15.45 10.90
C GLY A 766 -40.68 -14.26 11.68
N GLU A 767 -39.94 -13.88 12.71
CA GLU A 767 -40.29 -12.78 13.61
C GLU A 767 -39.04 -12.04 14.06
N VAL A 768 -39.06 -10.70 14.00
CA VAL A 768 -38.08 -9.84 14.67
C VAL A 768 -38.72 -9.22 15.90
N SER A 769 -37.97 -9.12 16.99
CA SER A 769 -38.47 -8.65 18.30
C SER A 769 -37.41 -7.83 19.03
N GLY A 770 -37.74 -7.25 20.20
CA GLY A 770 -36.76 -6.53 21.00
C GLY A 770 -35.54 -7.38 21.42
N SER A 771 -35.71 -8.67 21.66
CA SER A 771 -34.60 -9.59 22.02
C SER A 771 -33.90 -10.22 20.80
N LYS A 772 -34.51 -10.12 19.61
CA LYS A 772 -33.94 -10.56 18.34
C LYS A 772 -34.26 -9.51 17.27
N PRO A 773 -33.56 -8.37 17.27
CA PRO A 773 -33.92 -7.22 16.45
C PRO A 773 -33.53 -7.37 14.98
N GLU A 774 -32.75 -8.38 14.61
CA GLU A 774 -32.37 -8.66 13.22
C GLU A 774 -32.54 -10.14 12.88
N GLU A 775 -32.81 -10.41 11.61
CA GLU A 775 -32.80 -11.73 11.01
C GLU A 775 -32.17 -11.64 9.61
N ARG A 776 -31.15 -12.44 9.34
CA ARG A 776 -30.56 -12.59 8.02
C ARG A 776 -31.16 -13.77 7.28
N VAL A 777 -31.65 -13.53 6.07
CA VAL A 777 -32.20 -14.57 5.18
C VAL A 777 -31.30 -14.71 3.95
N HIS A 778 -30.82 -15.93 3.68
CA HIS A 778 -29.97 -16.22 2.54
C HIS A 778 -30.80 -16.65 1.32
N ILE A 779 -30.38 -16.19 0.15
CA ILE A 779 -31.01 -16.46 -1.15
C ILE A 779 -29.96 -17.12 -2.05
N SER A 780 -30.29 -18.27 -2.62
CA SER A 780 -29.45 -19.02 -3.55
C SER A 780 -30.24 -19.45 -4.78
N ILE A 781 -29.56 -19.63 -5.92
CA ILE A 781 -30.18 -20.03 -7.18
C ILE A 781 -29.80 -21.46 -7.54
N ASN A 782 -30.79 -22.30 -7.87
CA ASN A 782 -30.54 -23.57 -8.54
C ASN A 782 -30.36 -23.34 -10.04
N TRP A 783 -29.11 -23.11 -10.45
CA TRP A 783 -28.76 -22.73 -11.81
C TRP A 783 -29.07 -23.78 -12.89
N GLU A 784 -29.32 -25.04 -12.53
CA GLU A 784 -29.71 -26.09 -13.47
C GLU A 784 -31.16 -25.93 -13.95
N LEU A 785 -31.98 -25.25 -13.16
CA LEU A 785 -33.41 -25.01 -13.44
C LEU A 785 -33.67 -23.65 -14.09
N VAL A 786 -32.68 -22.75 -14.11
CA VAL A 786 -32.81 -21.43 -14.73
C VAL A 786 -32.64 -21.56 -16.25
N PRO A 787 -33.54 -20.96 -17.07
CA PRO A 787 -33.38 -20.96 -18.52
C PRO A 787 -32.00 -20.46 -18.97
N ALA A 788 -31.43 -21.05 -20.02
CA ALA A 788 -30.17 -20.57 -20.58
C ALA A 788 -30.32 -19.12 -21.05
N THR A 789 -29.33 -18.26 -20.80
CA THR A 789 -29.35 -16.83 -21.15
C THR A 789 -30.43 -16.00 -20.45
N TYR A 790 -31.06 -16.53 -19.40
CA TYR A 790 -32.01 -15.78 -18.57
C TYR A 790 -31.37 -14.48 -18.07
N ASN A 791 -32.07 -13.36 -18.23
CA ASN A 791 -31.62 -12.03 -17.81
C ASN A 791 -32.84 -11.19 -17.48
N GLN A 792 -33.40 -11.39 -16.29
CA GLN A 792 -34.58 -10.68 -15.81
C GLN A 792 -34.44 -10.38 -14.31
N THR A 793 -35.27 -9.46 -13.82
CA THR A 793 -35.37 -9.18 -12.38
C THR A 793 -36.61 -9.86 -11.81
N VAL A 794 -36.42 -10.72 -10.82
CA VAL A 794 -37.49 -11.39 -10.08
C VAL A 794 -37.83 -10.58 -8.84
N GLN A 795 -39.11 -10.47 -8.49
CA GLN A 795 -39.55 -9.78 -7.27
C GLN A 795 -39.85 -10.80 -6.16
N LEU A 796 -39.14 -10.68 -5.04
CA LEU A 796 -39.45 -11.42 -3.81
C LEU A 796 -40.25 -10.50 -2.90
N ARG A 797 -41.52 -10.83 -2.66
CA ARG A 797 -42.40 -9.98 -1.86
C ARG A 797 -42.29 -10.32 -0.38
N VAL A 798 -41.98 -9.32 0.45
CA VAL A 798 -41.90 -9.45 1.91
C VAL A 798 -43.13 -8.80 2.55
N PHE A 799 -43.94 -9.58 3.26
CA PHE A 799 -45.10 -9.13 4.03
C PHE A 799 -44.73 -8.97 5.50
N TYR A 800 -45.27 -7.97 6.21
CA TYR A 800 -44.98 -7.74 7.64
C TYR A 800 -46.00 -6.88 8.40
N GLY A 801 -46.04 -7.00 9.74
CA GLY A 801 -46.93 -6.22 10.62
C GLY A 801 -48.43 -6.58 10.46
N PRO A 802 -49.38 -5.96 11.21
CA PRO A 802 -50.80 -6.20 10.95
C PRO A 802 -51.14 -5.78 9.50
N PRO A 803 -51.95 -6.55 8.74
CA PRO A 803 -52.07 -6.40 7.29
C PRO A 803 -52.39 -4.98 6.80
N ALA A 804 -51.40 -4.43 6.11
CA ALA A 804 -51.48 -3.61 4.90
C ALA A 804 -50.09 -3.54 4.23
N HIS A 805 -49.01 -3.74 4.99
CA HIS A 805 -47.62 -3.55 4.57
C HIS A 805 -47.02 -4.75 3.84
N PHE A 806 -46.40 -4.47 2.69
CA PHE A 806 -45.47 -5.34 2.00
C PHE A 806 -44.44 -4.49 1.25
N ASP A 807 -43.31 -5.08 0.90
CA ASP A 807 -42.37 -4.49 -0.03
C ASP A 807 -41.77 -5.54 -0.96
N ASP A 808 -41.26 -5.10 -2.11
CA ASP A 808 -40.71 -5.98 -3.14
C ASP A 808 -39.17 -5.88 -3.18
N VAL A 809 -38.49 -6.97 -2.84
CA VAL A 809 -37.05 -7.12 -3.03
C VAL A 809 -36.79 -7.49 -4.49
N HIS A 810 -36.08 -6.64 -5.21
CA HIS A 810 -35.78 -6.81 -6.62
C HIS A 810 -34.48 -7.60 -6.77
N LEU A 811 -34.55 -8.81 -7.35
CA LEU A 811 -33.45 -9.74 -7.53
C LEU A 811 -33.15 -9.93 -9.02
N PRO A 812 -32.15 -9.23 -9.57
CA PRO A 812 -31.66 -9.51 -10.92
C PRO A 812 -31.03 -10.91 -10.98
N VAL A 813 -31.37 -11.70 -12.00
CA VAL A 813 -30.81 -13.04 -12.22
C VAL A 813 -30.32 -13.14 -13.66
N ILE A 814 -29.03 -13.44 -13.82
CA ILE A 814 -28.35 -13.50 -15.12
C ILE A 814 -27.69 -14.87 -15.27
N ASN A 815 -28.21 -15.74 -16.14
CA ASN A 815 -27.68 -17.08 -16.42
C ASN A 815 -26.83 -17.09 -17.70
N ILE A 816 -25.71 -16.37 -17.66
CA ILE A 816 -24.67 -16.39 -18.70
C ILE A 816 -23.44 -17.08 -18.12
N ARG A 817 -22.83 -17.98 -18.89
CA ARG A 817 -21.69 -18.79 -18.43
C ARG A 817 -20.50 -18.65 -19.38
N ALA A 818 -19.31 -18.54 -18.82
CA ALA A 818 -18.07 -18.83 -19.54
C ALA A 818 -18.11 -20.23 -20.18
N PRO A 819 -17.41 -20.45 -21.30
CA PRO A 819 -17.21 -21.78 -21.89
C PRO A 819 -16.70 -22.78 -20.85
N LYS A 820 -17.09 -24.06 -20.97
CA LYS A 820 -16.73 -25.09 -19.98
C LYS A 820 -15.22 -25.33 -19.85
N ASP A 821 -14.49 -25.03 -20.91
CA ASP A 821 -13.04 -25.13 -21.05
C ASP A 821 -12.29 -23.83 -20.71
N PHE A 822 -13.02 -22.76 -20.35
CA PHE A 822 -12.40 -21.49 -19.95
C PHE A 822 -11.74 -21.61 -18.57
N ALA A 823 -10.45 -21.25 -18.50
CA ALA A 823 -9.68 -21.16 -17.27
C ALA A 823 -9.19 -19.73 -17.09
N GLY A 824 -9.84 -18.97 -16.22
CA GLY A 824 -9.54 -17.56 -16.00
C GLY A 824 -10.59 -16.89 -15.10
N PHE A 825 -10.71 -15.57 -15.21
CA PHE A 825 -11.58 -14.76 -14.36
C PHE A 825 -12.84 -14.31 -15.11
N PRO A 826 -13.98 -14.96 -14.88
CA PRO A 826 -15.26 -14.45 -15.38
C PRO A 826 -15.65 -13.18 -14.64
N GLU A 827 -16.26 -12.26 -15.39
CA GLU A 827 -16.91 -11.08 -14.85
C GLU A 827 -18.09 -11.48 -13.97
N VAL A 828 -18.21 -10.79 -12.84
CA VAL A 828 -19.30 -10.91 -11.88
C VAL A 828 -19.65 -9.50 -11.43
N ASP A 829 -20.94 -9.17 -11.38
CA ASP A 829 -21.42 -7.88 -10.88
C ASP A 829 -20.80 -6.66 -11.60
N GLY A 830 -20.54 -6.80 -12.90
CA GLY A 830 -19.92 -5.74 -13.70
C GLY A 830 -18.41 -5.56 -13.49
N ILE A 831 -17.77 -6.40 -12.65
CA ILE A 831 -16.37 -6.27 -12.25
C ILE A 831 -15.58 -7.57 -12.44
N ILE A 832 -14.26 -7.41 -12.57
CA ILE A 832 -13.29 -8.49 -12.50
C ILE A 832 -12.23 -8.08 -11.48
N SER A 833 -12.00 -8.91 -10.47
CA SER A 833 -10.97 -8.70 -9.44
C SER A 833 -9.97 -9.85 -9.50
N ILE A 834 -8.69 -9.54 -9.66
CA ILE A 834 -7.63 -10.51 -9.89
C ILE A 834 -6.51 -10.26 -8.89
N GLU A 835 -6.16 -11.28 -8.11
CA GLU A 835 -4.94 -11.24 -7.30
C GLU A 835 -3.74 -11.54 -8.21
N ALA A 836 -2.69 -10.72 -8.11
CA ALA A 836 -1.56 -10.75 -9.03
C ALA A 836 -0.89 -12.14 -9.18
N PRO A 837 -0.77 -12.97 -8.13
CA PRO A 837 -0.20 -14.32 -8.24
C PRO A 837 -1.00 -15.31 -9.11
N HIS A 838 -2.27 -15.05 -9.42
CA HIS A 838 -3.15 -15.98 -10.13
C HIS A 838 -3.14 -15.80 -11.66
N TYR A 839 -1.96 -15.58 -12.24
CA TYR A 839 -1.78 -15.51 -13.69
C TYR A 839 -1.86 -16.90 -14.33
N GLN A 840 -2.30 -16.96 -15.59
CA GLN A 840 -2.34 -18.22 -16.35
C GLN A 840 -1.01 -18.49 -17.05
N ARG A 841 -0.31 -17.44 -17.48
CA ARG A 841 0.94 -17.53 -18.22
C ARG A 841 1.92 -16.43 -17.79
N SER A 842 3.20 -16.70 -17.94
CA SER A 842 4.28 -15.74 -17.68
C SER A 842 5.41 -15.90 -18.68
N SER A 843 6.22 -14.85 -18.83
CA SER A 843 7.43 -14.90 -19.65
C SER A 843 8.45 -15.95 -19.17
N LEU A 844 8.54 -16.21 -17.85
CA LEU A 844 9.44 -17.24 -17.29
C LEU A 844 9.04 -18.66 -17.68
N THR A 845 7.73 -18.93 -17.70
CA THR A 845 7.22 -20.27 -18.04
C THR A 845 7.26 -20.55 -19.53
N GLN A 846 7.34 -19.52 -20.39
CA GLN A 846 7.30 -19.67 -21.84
C GLN A 846 8.67 -19.61 -22.53
N ASP A 847 9.67 -18.98 -21.89
CA ASP A 847 11.01 -18.80 -22.46
C ASP A 847 12.06 -19.44 -21.54
N THR A 848 12.48 -20.67 -21.87
CA THR A 848 13.38 -21.49 -21.03
C THR A 848 14.80 -20.94 -20.90
N GLY A 849 15.18 -19.92 -21.68
CA GLY A 849 16.47 -19.24 -21.58
C GLY A 849 16.46 -18.01 -20.68
N ARG A 850 15.29 -17.59 -20.17
CA ARG A 850 15.13 -16.33 -19.43
C ARG A 850 15.38 -16.51 -17.93
N ASN A 851 16.24 -15.65 -17.37
CA ASN A 851 16.56 -15.65 -15.94
C ASN A 851 15.81 -14.56 -15.14
N ILE A 852 15.34 -13.49 -15.80
CA ILE A 852 14.59 -12.40 -15.16
C ILE A 852 13.09 -12.57 -15.39
N GLY A 853 12.29 -12.50 -14.34
CA GLY A 853 10.84 -12.38 -14.48
C GLY A 853 10.08 -12.34 -13.16
N PHE A 854 8.75 -12.26 -13.24
CA PHE A 854 7.91 -12.12 -12.06
C PHE A 854 7.87 -13.42 -11.24
N LYS A 855 8.19 -13.31 -9.94
CA LYS A 855 7.98 -14.37 -8.95
C LYS A 855 6.93 -13.95 -7.93
N VAL A 856 6.19 -14.93 -7.43
CA VAL A 856 5.20 -14.75 -6.35
C VAL A 856 5.91 -14.46 -5.03
N MET A 857 5.32 -13.59 -4.23
CA MET A 857 5.79 -13.17 -2.91
C MET A 857 4.62 -13.26 -1.94
N PRO A 858 4.41 -14.42 -1.29
CA PRO A 858 3.27 -14.66 -0.42
C PRO A 858 3.16 -13.61 0.69
N ARG A 859 1.94 -13.12 0.94
CA ARG A 859 1.61 -12.15 2.01
C ARG A 859 2.39 -10.82 1.98
N LEU A 860 3.20 -10.57 0.95
CA LEU A 860 3.83 -9.27 0.71
C LEU A 860 2.75 -8.27 0.31
N ALA A 861 2.70 -7.15 1.01
CA ALA A 861 1.69 -6.10 0.87
C ALA A 861 0.24 -6.57 1.06
N SER A 862 0.04 -7.44 2.07
CA SER A 862 -1.09 -7.60 3.01
C SER A 862 -2.55 -7.53 2.56
N ARG A 863 -2.91 -7.07 1.35
CA ARG A 863 -4.30 -6.98 0.88
C ARG A 863 -4.89 -8.33 0.50
N SER A 864 -4.06 -9.32 0.20
CA SER A 864 -4.45 -10.73 -0.01
C SER A 864 -3.46 -11.67 0.66
N GLU A 865 -3.91 -12.88 0.98
CA GLU A 865 -3.03 -13.93 1.50
C GLU A 865 -2.06 -14.45 0.43
N SER A 866 -2.47 -14.45 -0.85
CA SER A 866 -1.62 -14.83 -1.99
C SER A 866 -0.42 -13.90 -2.17
N GLY A 867 -0.54 -12.65 -1.69
CA GLY A 867 0.52 -11.65 -1.73
C GLY A 867 0.68 -11.01 -3.11
N SER A 868 1.93 -10.75 -3.47
CA SER A 868 2.30 -9.91 -4.60
C SER A 868 3.16 -10.67 -5.62
N VAL A 869 3.47 -10.01 -6.73
CA VAL A 869 4.47 -10.47 -7.71
C VAL A 869 5.52 -9.39 -7.91
N ALA A 870 6.78 -9.77 -8.09
CA ALA A 870 7.83 -8.83 -8.48
C ALA A 870 8.96 -9.50 -9.26
N LEU A 871 9.69 -8.69 -10.05
CA LEU A 871 10.79 -9.16 -10.89
C LEU A 871 11.95 -9.69 -10.06
N ARG A 872 12.46 -10.87 -10.41
CA ARG A 872 13.59 -11.56 -9.76
C ARG A 872 14.49 -12.25 -10.79
N PRO A 873 15.80 -12.46 -10.49
CA PRO A 873 16.54 -11.95 -9.32
C PRO A 873 16.62 -10.41 -9.29
N TYR A 874 16.62 -9.82 -8.09
CA TYR A 874 16.49 -8.36 -7.91
C TYR A 874 17.59 -7.55 -8.62
N GLN A 875 18.86 -7.93 -8.40
CA GLN A 875 20.00 -7.21 -8.96
C GLN A 875 20.00 -7.25 -10.50
N ALA A 876 19.80 -8.44 -11.07
CA ALA A 876 19.72 -8.64 -12.52
C ALA A 876 18.56 -7.84 -13.14
N ALA A 877 17.40 -7.78 -12.47
CA ALA A 877 16.25 -7.00 -12.94
C ALA A 877 16.51 -5.49 -12.96
N ILE A 878 17.30 -4.95 -12.04
CA ILE A 878 17.69 -3.53 -12.03
C ILE A 878 18.70 -3.22 -13.14
N GLU A 879 19.65 -4.13 -13.38
CA GLU A 879 20.74 -3.93 -14.35
C GLU A 879 20.24 -4.05 -15.80
N SER A 880 19.34 -5.00 -16.09
CA SER A 880 18.83 -5.26 -17.44
C SER A 880 17.43 -4.67 -17.65
N GLU A 881 17.36 -3.39 -18.01
CA GLU A 881 16.10 -2.71 -18.29
C GLU A 881 15.33 -3.34 -19.47
N SER A 882 16.04 -3.82 -20.49
CA SER A 882 15.45 -4.47 -21.66
C SER A 882 14.78 -5.80 -21.30
N GLU A 883 15.43 -6.66 -20.52
CA GLU A 883 14.85 -7.94 -20.07
C GLU A 883 13.71 -7.71 -19.07
N SER A 884 13.84 -6.74 -18.18
CA SER A 884 12.78 -6.35 -17.25
C SER A 884 11.54 -5.85 -17.98
N LYS A 885 11.69 -4.97 -18.98
CA LYS A 885 10.58 -4.51 -19.83
C LYS A 885 10.00 -5.61 -20.72
N ALA A 886 10.79 -6.63 -21.05
CA ALA A 886 10.31 -7.78 -21.81
C ALA A 886 9.56 -8.81 -20.93
N SER A 887 9.57 -8.67 -19.60
CA SER A 887 8.97 -9.63 -18.65
C SER A 887 7.52 -9.28 -18.35
N TRP A 888 6.65 -10.30 -18.33
CA TRP A 888 5.20 -10.10 -18.27
C TRP A 888 4.47 -11.25 -17.57
N LEU A 889 3.25 -10.94 -17.12
CA LEU A 889 2.24 -11.87 -16.63
C LEU A 889 0.99 -11.71 -17.50
N GLU A 890 0.29 -12.81 -17.78
CA GLU A 890 -0.91 -12.80 -18.60
C GLU A 890 -2.07 -13.48 -17.88
N TYR A 891 -3.23 -12.81 -17.95
CA TYR A 891 -4.45 -13.17 -17.24
C TYR A 891 -5.60 -13.32 -18.25
N ASP A 892 -6.27 -14.47 -18.20
CA ASP A 892 -7.45 -14.74 -19.00
C ASP A 892 -8.70 -14.20 -18.31
N ILE A 893 -9.49 -13.39 -19.01
CA ILE A 893 -10.74 -12.84 -18.49
C ILE A 893 -11.92 -13.18 -19.40
N PHE A 894 -13.11 -13.31 -18.83
CA PHE A 894 -14.35 -13.54 -19.57
C PHE A 894 -15.38 -12.46 -19.24
N ILE A 895 -15.73 -11.63 -20.23
CA ILE A 895 -16.65 -10.51 -20.08
C ILE A 895 -18.05 -10.94 -20.53
N LEU A 896 -19.07 -10.62 -19.74
CA LEU A 896 -20.46 -10.96 -20.01
C LEU A 896 -21.05 -10.06 -21.12
N GLY A 897 -21.67 -10.70 -22.13
CA GLY A 897 -22.46 -10.05 -23.19
C GLY A 897 -21.75 -9.93 -24.56
N ASN A 898 -22.54 -9.71 -25.63
CA ASN A 898 -22.07 -9.59 -27.02
C ASN A 898 -21.86 -8.13 -27.47
N ALA A 899 -21.70 -7.20 -26.52
CA ALA A 899 -21.46 -5.79 -26.80
C ALA A 899 -19.96 -5.51 -26.68
N THR A 900 -19.35 -5.05 -27.78
CA THR A 900 -18.04 -4.41 -27.77
C THR A 900 -18.06 -3.29 -26.71
N ARG A 901 -17.50 -3.57 -25.52
CA ARG A 901 -17.22 -2.55 -24.52
C ARG A 901 -16.11 -1.68 -25.10
N PRO A 902 -16.36 -0.39 -25.38
CA PRO A 902 -15.36 0.47 -26.02
C PRO A 902 -14.14 0.69 -25.13
N ALA A 903 -14.30 0.52 -23.82
CA ALA A 903 -13.26 0.66 -22.82
C ALA A 903 -13.58 -0.14 -21.54
N ILE A 904 -12.53 -0.55 -20.83
CA ILE A 904 -12.54 -1.16 -19.50
C ILE A 904 -11.63 -0.33 -18.61
N ASN A 905 -12.12 0.15 -17.47
CA ASN A 905 -11.25 0.80 -16.50
C ASN A 905 -10.55 -0.29 -15.65
N ALA A 906 -9.24 -0.42 -15.80
CA ALA A 906 -8.43 -1.30 -14.99
C ALA A 906 -7.74 -0.49 -13.89
N THR A 907 -7.88 -0.94 -12.65
CA THR A 907 -7.17 -0.37 -11.50
C THR A 907 -6.13 -1.36 -11.03
N ILE A 908 -4.86 -0.93 -11.00
CA ILE A 908 -3.75 -1.72 -10.47
C ILE A 908 -3.36 -1.20 -9.09
N TYR A 909 -3.10 -2.13 -8.18
CA TYR A 909 -2.58 -1.87 -6.84
C TYR A 909 -1.12 -2.31 -6.80
N ILE A 910 -0.20 -1.38 -6.54
CA ILE A 910 1.24 -1.63 -6.45
C ILE A 910 1.68 -1.40 -5.01
N ASN A 911 2.48 -2.30 -4.44
CA ASN A 911 2.96 -2.20 -3.06
C ASN A 911 3.61 -0.84 -2.77
N GLY A 912 3.43 -0.33 -1.54
CA GLY A 912 4.17 0.81 -1.02
C GLY A 912 5.68 0.59 -1.18
N ALA A 913 6.25 1.24 -2.18
CA ALA A 913 7.66 1.27 -2.55
C ALA A 913 7.95 2.60 -3.25
N LEU A 914 9.16 3.13 -3.12
CA LEU A 914 9.54 4.40 -3.74
C LEU A 914 10.50 4.21 -4.90
N ASP A 915 10.71 5.26 -5.70
CA ASP A 915 11.76 5.28 -6.72
C ASP A 915 13.13 5.34 -6.03
N THR A 916 13.63 4.19 -5.57
CA THR A 916 14.89 4.08 -4.81
C THR A 916 16.11 4.56 -5.60
N ARG A 917 15.99 4.65 -6.93
CA ARG A 917 16.99 5.19 -7.85
C ARG A 917 16.34 6.17 -8.81
N ALA A 918 16.77 7.44 -8.77
CA ALA A 918 16.23 8.50 -9.61
C ALA A 918 16.44 8.23 -11.12
N ASP A 919 17.49 7.49 -11.49
CA ASP A 919 17.80 7.10 -12.87
C ASP A 919 17.04 5.84 -13.34
N LYS A 920 16.36 5.14 -12.41
CA LYS A 920 15.61 3.90 -12.65
C LYS A 920 14.22 3.98 -12.00
N PRO A 921 13.32 4.84 -12.50
CA PRO A 921 11.98 4.98 -11.95
C PRO A 921 11.17 3.69 -12.11
N MET A 922 10.21 3.46 -11.22
CA MET A 922 9.27 2.35 -11.35
C MET A 922 8.33 2.58 -12.53
N LEU A 923 8.42 1.70 -13.53
CA LEU A 923 7.60 1.72 -14.74
C LEU A 923 6.69 0.49 -14.80
N CYS A 924 5.50 0.66 -15.37
CA CYS A 924 4.55 -0.43 -15.62
C CYS A 924 3.89 -0.24 -16.98
N SER A 925 3.46 -1.35 -17.59
CA SER A 925 2.54 -1.36 -18.71
C SER A 925 1.45 -2.40 -18.44
N LEU A 926 0.21 -2.07 -18.82
CA LEU A 926 -0.94 -2.97 -18.76
C LEU A 926 -1.74 -2.80 -20.05
N SER A 927 -2.06 -3.89 -20.73
CA SER A 927 -2.80 -3.90 -22.00
C SER A 927 -3.79 -5.05 -22.06
N LEU A 928 -4.90 -4.86 -22.78
CA LEU A 928 -5.87 -5.91 -23.09
C LEU A 928 -5.59 -6.48 -24.48
N GLN A 929 -5.20 -7.76 -24.57
CA GLN A 929 -4.92 -8.43 -25.84
C GLN A 929 -6.22 -9.01 -26.45
N ASN A 930 -6.83 -8.28 -27.38
CA ASN A 930 -7.92 -8.81 -28.24
C ASN A 930 -7.88 -8.24 -29.68
N GLU A 931 -6.89 -7.40 -29.97
CA GLU A 931 -6.63 -6.83 -31.28
C GLU A 931 -5.14 -6.99 -31.55
N SER A 932 -4.72 -7.08 -32.81
CA SER A 932 -3.32 -7.22 -33.27
C SER A 932 -2.44 -5.98 -32.97
N LYS A 933 -2.72 -5.27 -31.87
CA LYS A 933 -2.07 -4.05 -31.41
C LYS A 933 -0.93 -4.39 -30.43
N PRO A 934 0.17 -3.62 -30.46
CA PRO A 934 1.23 -3.74 -29.47
C PRO A 934 0.73 -3.37 -28.06
N ALA A 935 1.44 -3.84 -27.04
CA ALA A 935 1.21 -3.45 -25.65
C ALA A 935 1.23 -1.92 -25.48
N ASN A 936 0.54 -1.42 -24.44
CA ASN A 936 0.58 0.00 -24.10
C ASN A 936 2.02 0.43 -23.77
N ASP A 937 2.31 1.71 -23.99
CA ASP A 937 3.58 2.29 -23.56
C ASP A 937 3.75 2.17 -22.03
N PHE A 938 5.00 2.02 -21.59
CA PHE A 938 5.33 2.05 -20.17
C PHE A 938 5.06 3.44 -19.60
N PHE A 939 4.37 3.51 -18.47
CA PHE A 939 4.13 4.74 -17.72
C PHE A 939 4.79 4.66 -16.35
N LYS A 940 5.14 5.83 -15.80
CA LYS A 940 5.70 5.93 -14.46
C LYS A 940 4.61 5.65 -13.42
N ILE A 941 4.93 4.81 -12.45
CA ILE A 941 4.03 4.58 -11.32
C ILE A 941 3.94 5.88 -10.53
N LEU A 942 5.00 6.32 -9.85
CA LEU A 942 4.92 7.46 -8.92
C LEU A 942 4.89 8.83 -9.61
N GLY A 943 4.18 9.78 -9.00
CA GLY A 943 4.24 11.18 -9.38
C GLY A 943 5.66 11.74 -9.24
N THR A 944 5.98 12.76 -10.03
CA THR A 944 7.26 13.47 -9.90
C THR A 944 7.14 14.50 -8.77
N PRO A 945 8.01 14.46 -7.75
CA PRO A 945 8.01 15.47 -6.69
C PRO A 945 8.36 16.86 -7.23
N GLU A 946 7.90 17.91 -6.56
CA GLU A 946 8.22 19.31 -6.94
C GLU A 946 9.72 19.59 -6.84
N LYS A 947 10.37 19.03 -5.80
CA LYS A 947 11.81 19.09 -5.59
C LYS A 947 12.41 17.69 -5.66
N ALA A 948 13.52 17.55 -6.38
CA ALA A 948 14.25 16.29 -6.41
C ALA A 948 14.66 15.87 -4.99
N GLY A 949 14.55 14.58 -4.68
CA GLY A 949 14.83 14.03 -3.35
C GLY A 949 13.64 14.02 -2.38
N ASP A 950 12.53 14.68 -2.71
CA ASP A 950 11.30 14.63 -1.91
C ASP A 950 10.44 13.39 -2.24
N THR A 951 9.49 13.09 -1.37
CA THR A 951 8.46 12.07 -1.57
C THR A 951 7.49 12.45 -2.70
N PRO A 952 6.88 11.47 -3.40
CA PRO A 952 5.95 11.76 -4.49
C PRO A 952 4.70 12.52 -3.96
N PRO A 953 4.05 13.36 -4.78
CA PRO A 953 2.94 14.23 -4.33
C PRO A 953 1.78 13.49 -3.65
N GLU A 954 1.52 12.26 -4.05
CA GLU A 954 0.47 11.39 -3.50
C GLU A 954 0.86 10.68 -2.19
N TRP A 955 2.13 10.76 -1.74
CA TRP A 955 2.65 10.01 -0.60
C TRP A 955 1.80 10.18 0.66
N ASN A 956 1.49 11.43 1.02
CA ASN A 956 0.74 11.74 2.24
C ASN A 956 -0.68 11.13 2.26
N ALA A 957 -1.29 10.92 1.09
CA ALA A 957 -2.63 10.33 0.97
C ALA A 957 -2.59 8.79 0.89
N GLU A 958 -1.53 8.21 0.32
CA GLU A 958 -1.50 6.80 -0.05
C GLU A 958 -0.59 5.93 0.83
N VAL A 959 0.40 6.50 1.54
CA VAL A 959 1.35 5.70 2.35
C VAL A 959 0.62 4.86 3.41
N ALA A 960 -0.43 5.42 4.02
CA ALA A 960 -1.26 4.71 4.97
C ALA A 960 -2.14 3.63 4.33
N ASN A 961 -2.44 3.71 3.03
CA ASN A 961 -3.16 2.68 2.28
C ASN A 961 -2.27 1.45 1.97
N GLY A 962 -0.96 1.57 2.19
CA GLY A 962 0.03 0.50 1.98
C GLY A 962 0.30 0.16 0.51
N VAL A 963 -0.35 0.86 -0.43
CA VAL A 963 -0.21 0.65 -1.88
C VAL A 963 -0.40 1.95 -2.65
N TRP A 964 0.17 2.00 -3.84
CA TRP A 964 -0.13 2.97 -4.88
C TRP A 964 -1.22 2.43 -5.80
N THR A 965 -2.15 3.29 -6.18
CA THR A 965 -3.26 2.93 -7.08
C THR A 965 -3.12 3.65 -8.41
N ARG A 966 -3.23 2.92 -9.53
CA ARG A 966 -3.28 3.53 -10.88
C ARG A 966 -4.48 3.00 -11.64
N THR A 967 -5.28 3.91 -12.18
CA THR A 967 -6.43 3.56 -13.03
C THR A 967 -6.10 3.90 -14.48
N LEU A 968 -6.28 2.91 -15.35
CA LEU A 968 -6.02 2.98 -16.78
C LEU A 968 -7.30 2.63 -17.52
N GLN A 969 -7.54 3.28 -18.65
CA GLN A 969 -8.59 2.87 -19.57
C GLN A 969 -7.99 1.92 -20.61
N LEU A 970 -8.49 0.69 -20.66
CA LEU A 970 -8.10 -0.34 -21.61
C LEU A 970 -9.15 -0.43 -22.72
N GLY A 971 -8.75 -0.28 -23.99
CA GLY A 971 -9.68 -0.17 -25.13
C GLY A 971 -9.90 1.28 -25.57
N SER A 972 -10.21 1.51 -26.86
CA SER A 972 -10.29 2.86 -27.43
C SER A 972 -11.73 3.33 -27.66
N LEU A 973 -12.12 4.43 -27.00
CA LEU A 973 -13.18 5.31 -27.48
C LEU A 973 -12.67 6.13 -28.66
N SER A 974 -13.48 6.28 -29.70
CA SER A 974 -13.09 7.08 -30.86
C SER A 974 -13.06 8.57 -30.51
N PRO A 975 -12.00 9.31 -30.88
CA PRO A 975 -11.89 10.74 -30.61
C PRO A 975 -12.85 11.63 -31.41
N GLY A 976 -13.70 11.05 -32.29
CA GLY A 976 -14.76 11.75 -33.01
C GLY A 976 -14.76 11.46 -34.52
N PHE A 977 -15.86 11.78 -35.22
CA PHE A 977 -16.03 11.49 -36.65
C PHE A 977 -14.92 12.05 -37.52
N GLY A 978 -14.45 13.28 -37.24
CA GLY A 978 -13.40 13.92 -38.04
C GLY A 978 -12.12 13.08 -38.17
N LEU A 979 -11.64 12.47 -37.08
CA LEU A 979 -10.45 11.62 -37.14
C LEU A 979 -10.74 10.27 -37.81
N GLU A 980 -11.89 9.66 -37.55
CA GLU A 980 -12.23 8.39 -38.20
C GLU A 980 -12.46 8.53 -39.70
N ILE A 981 -13.05 9.64 -40.15
CA ILE A 981 -13.19 9.97 -41.58
C ILE A 981 -11.80 10.15 -42.20
N ALA A 982 -10.90 10.86 -41.53
CA ALA A 982 -9.51 11.04 -41.99
C ALA A 982 -8.77 9.69 -42.09
N ARG A 983 -8.86 8.84 -41.06
CA ARG A 983 -8.28 7.48 -41.06
C ARG A 983 -8.81 6.66 -42.22
N ARG A 984 -10.13 6.62 -42.40
CA ARG A 984 -10.78 5.86 -43.48
C ARG A 984 -10.38 6.36 -44.87
N ALA A 985 -10.35 7.68 -45.07
CA ALA A 985 -9.95 8.28 -46.34
C ALA A 985 -8.48 7.98 -46.68
N LEU A 986 -7.57 8.02 -45.70
CA LEU A 986 -6.16 7.62 -45.89
C LEU A 986 -6.04 6.13 -46.24
N THR A 987 -6.79 5.24 -45.58
CA THR A 987 -6.82 3.81 -45.91
C THR A 987 -7.29 3.55 -47.35
N LYS A 988 -8.16 4.41 -47.89
CA LYS A 988 -8.62 4.37 -49.29
C LYS A 988 -7.63 5.01 -50.27
N GLY A 989 -6.48 5.50 -49.81
CA GLY A 989 -5.44 6.12 -50.63
C GLY A 989 -5.69 7.59 -50.97
N HIS A 990 -6.66 8.26 -50.34
CA HIS A 990 -6.89 9.68 -50.54
C HIS A 990 -5.88 10.54 -49.77
N ARG A 991 -5.61 11.74 -50.28
CA ARG A 991 -4.80 12.76 -49.60
C ARG A 991 -5.68 13.50 -48.61
N VAL A 992 -5.27 13.55 -47.34
CA VAL A 992 -6.07 14.15 -46.27
C VAL A 992 -5.34 15.33 -45.66
N ILE A 993 -6.07 16.45 -45.53
CA ILE A 993 -5.68 17.58 -44.69
C ILE A 993 -6.61 17.58 -43.48
N ALA A 994 -6.10 17.09 -42.34
CA ALA A 994 -6.80 17.18 -41.07
C ALA A 994 -6.56 18.57 -40.45
N THR A 995 -7.51 19.04 -39.63
CA THR A 995 -7.39 20.35 -39.01
C THR A 995 -7.87 20.36 -37.56
N SER A 996 -7.27 21.22 -36.74
CA SER A 996 -7.75 21.53 -35.40
C SER A 996 -7.31 22.95 -34.99
N ARG A 997 -8.01 23.56 -34.02
CA ARG A 997 -7.66 24.91 -33.53
C ARG A 997 -6.24 24.96 -32.96
N ASN A 998 -5.82 23.91 -32.27
CA ASN A 998 -4.48 23.79 -31.68
C ASN A 998 -3.93 22.38 -31.91
N PRO A 999 -3.11 22.17 -32.96
CA PRO A 999 -2.50 20.87 -33.26
C PRO A 999 -1.63 20.32 -32.12
N LYS A 1000 -0.98 21.20 -31.32
CA LYS A 1000 -0.14 20.78 -30.17
C LYS A 1000 -0.94 20.08 -29.07
N LYS A 1001 -2.25 20.32 -28.96
CA LYS A 1001 -3.11 19.60 -28.01
C LYS A 1001 -3.46 18.17 -28.47
N ASN A 1002 -3.05 17.78 -29.68
CA ASN A 1002 -3.39 16.50 -30.31
C ASN A 1002 -2.17 15.84 -30.97
N GLU A 1003 -0.97 16.01 -30.41
CA GLU A 1003 0.30 15.59 -31.04
C GLU A 1003 0.30 14.11 -31.49
N GLY A 1004 -0.26 13.20 -30.69
CA GLY A 1004 -0.36 11.79 -31.08
C GLY A 1004 -1.22 11.55 -32.34
N HIS A 1005 -2.35 12.24 -32.48
CA HIS A 1005 -3.20 12.13 -33.68
C HIS A 1005 -2.57 12.83 -34.89
N VAL A 1006 -1.85 13.94 -34.66
CA VAL A 1006 -1.07 14.62 -35.71
C VAL A 1006 -0.03 13.65 -36.27
N GLN A 1007 0.77 13.05 -35.39
CA GLN A 1007 1.78 12.06 -35.78
C GLN A 1007 1.15 10.87 -36.53
N GLU A 1008 0.03 10.33 -36.05
CA GLU A 1008 -0.66 9.21 -36.71
C GLU A 1008 -1.11 9.54 -38.14
N ILE A 1009 -1.71 10.70 -38.35
CA ILE A 1009 -2.20 11.13 -39.68
C ILE A 1009 -1.02 11.42 -40.61
N GLU A 1010 0.01 12.10 -40.11
CA GLU A 1010 1.19 12.46 -40.91
C GLU A 1010 2.04 11.24 -41.28
N SER A 1011 2.19 10.27 -40.39
CA SER A 1011 2.91 9.02 -40.67
C SER A 1011 2.22 8.17 -41.75
N LYS A 1012 0.90 8.31 -41.90
CA LYS A 1012 0.09 7.67 -42.96
C LYS A 1012 0.01 8.50 -44.24
N GLY A 1013 0.78 9.59 -44.35
CA GLY A 1013 0.87 10.43 -45.55
C GLY A 1013 -0.10 11.61 -45.61
N GLY A 1014 -0.90 11.84 -44.56
CA GLY A 1014 -1.73 13.03 -44.42
C GLY A 1014 -0.93 14.27 -44.01
N ARG A 1015 -1.63 15.40 -43.88
CA ARG A 1015 -1.10 16.65 -43.31
C ARG A 1015 -2.05 17.19 -42.26
N TRP A 1016 -1.52 17.81 -41.22
CA TRP A 1016 -2.34 18.49 -40.22
C TRP A 1016 -2.02 19.98 -40.19
N ILE A 1017 -3.03 20.84 -40.32
CA ILE A 1017 -2.86 22.30 -40.22
C ILE A 1017 -3.77 22.91 -39.17
N ALA A 1018 -3.34 24.03 -38.59
CA ALA A 1018 -4.16 24.78 -37.65
C ALA A 1018 -5.31 25.48 -38.37
N LEU A 1019 -6.54 25.31 -37.87
CA LEU A 1019 -7.74 26.00 -38.35
C LEU A 1019 -8.65 26.34 -37.17
N ASP A 1020 -8.95 27.62 -37.04
CA ASP A 1020 -10.05 28.11 -36.22
C ASP A 1020 -11.17 28.58 -37.14
N VAL A 1021 -12.26 27.80 -37.19
CA VAL A 1021 -13.42 28.11 -38.03
C VAL A 1021 -14.16 29.39 -37.58
N THR A 1022 -13.89 29.88 -36.37
CA THR A 1022 -14.48 31.12 -35.86
C THR A 1022 -13.73 32.37 -36.31
N ALA A 1023 -12.53 32.23 -36.90
CA ALA A 1023 -11.76 33.37 -37.39
C ALA A 1023 -12.53 34.21 -38.44
N PRO A 1024 -12.30 35.53 -38.51
CA PRO A 1024 -13.05 36.43 -39.39
C PRO A 1024 -12.80 36.17 -40.89
N ASP A 1025 -11.62 35.66 -41.24
CA ASP A 1025 -11.27 35.27 -42.61
C ASP A 1025 -10.55 33.91 -42.64
N LEU A 1026 -11.02 33.01 -43.51
CA LEU A 1026 -10.49 31.65 -43.68
C LEU A 1026 -9.75 31.46 -45.02
N SER A 1027 -9.67 32.49 -45.86
CA SER A 1027 -9.06 32.46 -47.20
C SER A 1027 -7.62 31.93 -47.16
N SER A 1028 -6.79 32.49 -46.27
CA SER A 1028 -5.38 32.12 -46.11
C SER A 1028 -5.15 30.65 -45.72
N VAL A 1029 -6.07 30.04 -44.95
CA VAL A 1029 -5.97 28.63 -44.56
C VAL A 1029 -6.35 27.74 -45.74
N VAL A 1030 -7.36 28.13 -46.52
CA VAL A 1030 -7.75 27.44 -47.76
C VAL A 1030 -6.63 27.52 -48.80
N ASP A 1031 -5.94 28.65 -48.93
CA ASP A 1031 -4.80 28.78 -49.85
C ASP A 1031 -3.61 27.93 -49.40
N LYS A 1032 -3.33 27.84 -48.09
CA LYS A 1032 -2.35 26.89 -47.54
C LYS A 1032 -2.71 25.44 -47.84
N ALA A 1033 -4.00 25.08 -47.71
CA ALA A 1033 -4.48 23.74 -48.03
C ALA A 1033 -4.31 23.42 -49.53
N LYS A 1034 -4.63 24.37 -50.42
CA LYS A 1034 -4.40 24.26 -51.87
C LYS A 1034 -2.92 24.18 -52.22
N ALA A 1035 -2.04 24.89 -51.50
CA ALA A 1035 -0.60 24.80 -51.74
C ALA A 1035 -0.01 23.41 -51.47
N LEU A 1036 -0.66 22.59 -50.63
CA LEU A 1036 -0.22 21.22 -50.33
C LEU A 1036 -0.57 20.23 -51.47
N TYR A 1037 -1.79 20.30 -52.01
CA TYR A 1037 -2.31 19.27 -52.92
C TYR A 1037 -3.02 19.80 -54.19
N GLY A 1038 -2.99 21.10 -54.44
CA GLY A 1038 -3.57 21.77 -55.61
C GLY A 1038 -5.03 22.17 -55.42
N THR A 1039 -5.92 21.18 -55.30
CA THR A 1039 -7.37 21.41 -55.20
C THR A 1039 -7.96 20.79 -53.94
N ILE A 1040 -9.14 21.28 -53.54
CA ILE A 1040 -9.97 20.65 -52.51
C ILE A 1040 -11.17 20.03 -53.23
N ASP A 1041 -11.19 18.70 -53.29
CA ASP A 1041 -12.22 17.93 -53.98
C ASP A 1041 -13.35 17.52 -53.04
N ILE A 1042 -13.04 17.34 -51.75
CA ILE A 1042 -14.03 17.04 -50.70
C ILE A 1042 -13.75 17.97 -49.50
N LEU A 1043 -14.77 18.70 -49.05
CA LEU A 1043 -14.76 19.47 -47.82
C LEU A 1043 -15.66 18.78 -46.78
N VAL A 1044 -15.13 18.51 -45.59
CA VAL A 1044 -15.92 17.98 -44.47
C VAL A 1044 -15.97 19.00 -43.35
N ASN A 1045 -17.14 19.63 -43.16
CA ASN A 1045 -17.41 20.55 -42.06
C ASN A 1045 -17.86 19.75 -40.83
N ASN A 1046 -16.87 19.31 -40.03
CA ASN A 1046 -17.08 18.50 -38.82
C ASN A 1046 -17.07 19.29 -37.51
N ALA A 1047 -16.47 20.49 -37.47
CA ALA A 1047 -16.33 21.24 -36.23
C ALA A 1047 -17.71 21.57 -35.63
N GLY A 1048 -17.90 21.23 -34.35
CA GLY A 1048 -19.11 21.57 -33.63
C GLY A 1048 -19.05 21.16 -32.16
N PHE A 1049 -19.84 21.83 -31.35
CA PHE A 1049 -20.01 21.56 -29.92
C PHE A 1049 -21.44 21.89 -29.51
N SER A 1050 -21.80 21.60 -28.27
CA SER A 1050 -23.13 21.79 -27.71
C SER A 1050 -23.06 22.53 -26.37
N LEU A 1051 -23.80 23.64 -26.27
CA LEU A 1051 -24.06 24.37 -25.02
C LEU A 1051 -25.49 24.10 -24.58
N ASN A 1052 -25.63 23.55 -23.37
CA ASN A 1052 -26.91 23.05 -22.84
C ASN A 1052 -27.20 23.67 -21.47
N GLY A 1053 -28.48 23.86 -21.15
CA GLY A 1053 -28.93 24.50 -19.92
C GLY A 1053 -30.41 24.89 -19.99
N GLY A 1054 -30.97 25.39 -18.89
CA GLY A 1054 -32.28 26.05 -18.92
C GLY A 1054 -32.26 27.23 -19.88
N PHE A 1055 -33.34 27.48 -20.63
CA PHE A 1055 -33.33 28.54 -21.65
C PHE A 1055 -33.00 29.92 -21.03
N GLU A 1056 -33.54 30.20 -19.85
CA GLU A 1056 -33.29 31.44 -19.10
C GLU A 1056 -31.89 31.48 -18.45
N ASP A 1057 -31.22 30.34 -18.31
CA ASP A 1057 -29.90 30.22 -17.68
C ASP A 1057 -28.75 30.33 -18.70
N LEU A 1058 -29.06 30.42 -20.00
CA LEU A 1058 -28.08 30.51 -21.08
C LEU A 1058 -27.89 31.97 -21.52
N SER A 1059 -26.63 32.39 -21.67
CA SER A 1059 -26.30 33.77 -22.01
C SER A 1059 -26.35 34.03 -23.53
N GLU A 1060 -26.38 35.31 -23.91
CA GLU A 1060 -26.20 35.70 -25.32
C GLU A 1060 -24.82 35.30 -25.85
N ASP A 1061 -23.79 35.35 -25.00
CA ASP A 1061 -22.44 34.90 -25.36
C ASP A 1061 -22.41 33.40 -25.65
N ASP A 1062 -23.16 32.59 -24.89
CA ASP A 1062 -23.33 31.16 -25.19
C ASP A 1062 -24.02 30.98 -26.55
N LEU A 1063 -25.09 31.72 -26.84
CA LEU A 1063 -25.75 31.69 -28.16
C LEU A 1063 -24.78 32.04 -29.28
N ARG A 1064 -24.01 33.13 -29.13
CA ARG A 1064 -23.02 33.57 -30.12
C ARG A 1064 -21.95 32.52 -30.34
N ALA A 1065 -21.35 31.99 -29.27
CA ALA A 1065 -20.32 30.96 -29.36
C ALA A 1065 -20.84 29.71 -30.08
N GLN A 1066 -22.06 29.28 -29.77
CA GLN A 1066 -22.72 28.14 -30.40
C GLN A 1066 -22.87 28.34 -31.92
N PHE A 1067 -23.32 29.51 -32.35
CA PHE A 1067 -23.54 29.84 -33.77
C PHE A 1067 -22.24 30.11 -34.53
N GLU A 1068 -21.25 30.75 -33.91
CA GLU A 1068 -19.94 31.02 -34.52
C GLU A 1068 -19.26 29.75 -35.02
N THR A 1069 -19.32 28.68 -34.22
CA THR A 1069 -18.72 27.40 -34.61
C THR A 1069 -19.65 26.59 -35.52
N ASN A 1070 -20.90 26.34 -35.09
CA ASN A 1070 -21.77 25.38 -35.75
C ASN A 1070 -22.40 25.89 -37.06
N VAL A 1071 -22.47 27.21 -37.26
CA VAL A 1071 -23.17 27.83 -38.40
C VAL A 1071 -22.23 28.74 -39.19
N PHE A 1072 -21.71 29.80 -38.57
CA PHE A 1072 -20.90 30.80 -39.29
C PHE A 1072 -19.57 30.23 -39.76
N GLY A 1073 -18.93 29.36 -38.97
CA GLY A 1073 -17.74 28.63 -39.39
C GLY A 1073 -17.97 27.78 -40.63
N VAL A 1074 -19.09 27.04 -40.68
CA VAL A 1074 -19.49 26.23 -41.83
C VAL A 1074 -19.75 27.11 -43.06
N PHE A 1075 -20.50 28.20 -42.88
CA PHE A 1075 -20.74 29.19 -43.93
C PHE A 1075 -19.44 29.76 -44.51
N LYS A 1076 -18.51 30.20 -43.65
CA LYS A 1076 -17.22 30.78 -44.07
C LYS A 1076 -16.38 29.76 -44.84
N MET A 1077 -16.32 28.51 -44.37
CA MET A 1077 -15.59 27.44 -45.06
C MET A 1077 -16.20 27.12 -46.43
N MET A 1078 -17.53 26.99 -46.51
CA MET A 1078 -18.22 26.77 -47.78
C MET A 1078 -17.99 27.93 -48.75
N LYS A 1079 -18.11 29.18 -48.29
CA LYS A 1079 -17.87 30.38 -49.10
C LYS A 1079 -16.44 30.43 -49.66
N ALA A 1080 -15.45 29.95 -48.91
CA ALA A 1080 -14.06 29.93 -49.34
C ALA A 1080 -13.71 28.79 -50.32
N VAL A 1081 -14.42 27.64 -50.25
CA VAL A 1081 -14.09 26.43 -51.03
C VAL A 1081 -14.99 26.25 -52.26
N LEU A 1082 -16.29 26.52 -52.14
CA LEU A 1082 -17.29 26.28 -53.18
C LEU A 1082 -17.01 26.99 -54.53
N PRO A 1083 -16.48 28.23 -54.59
CA PRO A 1083 -16.18 28.87 -55.87
C PRO A 1083 -15.25 28.05 -56.76
N GLY A 1084 -14.24 27.40 -56.17
CA GLY A 1084 -13.30 26.55 -56.89
C GLY A 1084 -13.91 25.22 -57.32
N MET A 1085 -14.82 24.64 -56.53
CA MET A 1085 -15.56 23.42 -56.93
C MET A 1085 -16.51 23.71 -58.10
N ARG A 1086 -17.21 24.85 -58.05
CA ARG A 1086 -18.10 25.34 -59.11
C ARG A 1086 -17.35 25.55 -60.43
N GLU A 1087 -16.18 26.19 -60.38
CA GLU A 1087 -15.35 26.43 -61.58
C GLU A 1087 -14.93 25.12 -62.26
N ARG A 1088 -14.66 24.07 -61.49
CA ARG A 1088 -14.31 22.74 -62.00
C ARG A 1088 -15.51 21.84 -62.30
N GLN A 1089 -16.73 22.32 -62.03
CA GLN A 1089 -17.98 21.55 -62.04
C GLN A 1089 -17.85 20.18 -61.34
N SER A 1090 -17.11 20.15 -60.23
CA SER A 1090 -16.81 18.92 -59.49
C SER A 1090 -16.40 19.26 -58.06
N GLY A 1091 -16.98 18.53 -57.10
CA GLY A 1091 -16.63 18.62 -55.69
C GLY A 1091 -17.73 18.10 -54.78
N ILE A 1092 -17.39 17.85 -53.52
CA ILE A 1092 -18.33 17.38 -52.50
C ILE A 1092 -18.15 18.20 -51.23
N VAL A 1093 -19.25 18.70 -50.67
CA VAL A 1093 -19.28 19.29 -49.33
C VAL A 1093 -20.13 18.41 -48.43
N ILE A 1094 -19.57 18.02 -47.29
CA ILE A 1094 -20.23 17.22 -46.27
C ILE A 1094 -20.35 18.08 -45.01
N ASN A 1095 -21.57 18.40 -44.61
CA ASN A 1095 -21.85 19.10 -43.36
C ASN A 1095 -22.30 18.07 -42.31
N ILE A 1096 -21.61 18.05 -41.16
CA ILE A 1096 -22.02 17.19 -40.03
C ILE A 1096 -23.11 17.91 -39.24
N GLY A 1097 -24.36 17.57 -39.56
CA GLY A 1097 -25.58 18.01 -38.88
C GLY A 1097 -25.82 17.25 -37.58
N SER A 1098 -27.10 17.03 -37.26
CA SER A 1098 -27.57 16.27 -36.11
C SER A 1098 -29.06 16.04 -36.26
N THR A 1099 -29.59 14.94 -35.74
CA THR A 1099 -31.05 14.80 -35.58
C THR A 1099 -31.66 15.90 -34.69
N GLY A 1100 -30.85 16.58 -33.88
CA GLY A 1100 -31.23 17.81 -33.17
C GLY A 1100 -31.58 19.01 -34.08
N GLY A 1101 -31.23 18.94 -35.37
CA GLY A 1101 -31.63 19.90 -36.41
C GLY A 1101 -33.04 19.67 -36.97
N LEU A 1102 -33.66 18.53 -36.66
CA LEU A 1102 -35.02 18.18 -37.07
C LEU A 1102 -35.99 18.10 -35.88
N ARG A 1103 -35.49 17.65 -34.72
CA ARG A 1103 -36.27 17.53 -33.48
C ARG A 1103 -35.49 18.13 -32.31
N SER A 1104 -36.11 19.06 -31.59
CA SER A 1104 -35.54 19.67 -30.39
C SER A 1104 -36.06 19.02 -29.10
N LEU A 1105 -35.29 19.13 -28.01
CA LEU A 1105 -35.62 18.65 -26.66
C LEU A 1105 -35.48 19.79 -25.63
N PRO A 1106 -36.09 19.68 -24.44
CA PRO A 1106 -35.82 20.59 -23.33
C PRO A 1106 -34.32 20.63 -22.98
N GLY A 1107 -33.79 21.81 -22.65
CA GLY A 1107 -32.40 21.98 -22.21
C GLY A 1107 -31.34 22.09 -23.31
N VAL A 1108 -31.70 21.91 -24.59
CA VAL A 1108 -30.75 21.93 -25.74
C VAL A 1108 -31.06 23.03 -26.77
N SER A 1109 -31.75 24.10 -26.34
CA SER A 1109 -32.30 25.13 -27.22
C SER A 1109 -31.27 25.78 -28.15
N LEU A 1110 -30.10 26.17 -27.63
CA LEU A 1110 -29.04 26.80 -28.43
C LEU A 1110 -28.46 25.83 -29.47
N TYR A 1111 -28.09 24.61 -29.03
CA TYR A 1111 -27.56 23.58 -29.92
C TYR A 1111 -28.55 23.21 -31.02
N ALA A 1112 -29.80 22.92 -30.67
CA ALA A 1112 -30.85 22.58 -31.62
C ALA A 1112 -31.10 23.72 -32.61
N SER A 1113 -31.17 24.97 -32.13
CA SER A 1113 -31.35 26.15 -33.01
C SER A 1113 -30.20 26.27 -34.02
N SER A 1114 -28.95 26.07 -33.58
CA SER A 1114 -27.79 26.12 -34.47
C SER A 1114 -27.83 25.01 -35.54
N LYS A 1115 -28.31 23.81 -35.18
CA LYS A 1115 -28.44 22.69 -36.12
C LYS A 1115 -29.61 22.87 -37.09
N HIS A 1116 -30.73 23.44 -36.66
CA HIS A 1116 -31.82 23.83 -37.56
C HIS A 1116 -31.37 24.93 -38.55
N ALA A 1117 -30.56 25.89 -38.10
CA ALA A 1117 -29.98 26.90 -38.99
C ALA A 1117 -29.03 26.27 -40.02
N LEU A 1118 -28.25 25.27 -39.61
CA LEU A 1118 -27.38 24.51 -40.50
C LEU A 1118 -28.16 23.66 -41.53
N GLU A 1119 -29.31 23.06 -41.14
CA GLU A 1119 -30.23 22.39 -42.06
C GLU A 1119 -30.65 23.32 -43.20
N GLY A 1120 -31.24 24.47 -42.85
CA GLY A 1120 -31.75 25.43 -43.82
C GLY A 1120 -30.64 26.00 -44.73
N LEU A 1121 -29.48 26.31 -44.14
CA LEU A 1121 -28.32 26.77 -44.91
C LEU A 1121 -27.86 25.70 -45.92
N THR A 1122 -27.74 24.46 -45.48
CA THR A 1122 -27.21 23.38 -46.31
C THR A 1122 -28.18 23.01 -47.44
N GLU A 1123 -29.49 22.99 -47.16
CA GLU A 1123 -30.54 22.71 -48.15
C GLU A 1123 -30.63 23.81 -49.22
N ALA A 1124 -30.58 25.08 -48.82
CA ALA A 1124 -30.55 26.19 -49.78
C ALA A 1124 -29.33 26.10 -50.71
N VAL A 1125 -28.14 25.87 -50.15
CA VAL A 1125 -26.90 25.73 -50.93
C VAL A 1125 -26.93 24.48 -51.82
N TRP A 1126 -27.56 23.39 -51.39
CA TRP A 1126 -27.74 22.19 -52.22
C TRP A 1126 -28.55 22.49 -53.49
N HIS A 1127 -29.63 23.26 -53.38
CA HIS A 1127 -30.39 23.71 -54.55
C HIS A 1127 -29.58 24.58 -55.50
N GLU A 1128 -28.73 25.47 -54.96
CA GLU A 1128 -27.88 26.37 -55.76
C GLU A 1128 -26.74 25.64 -56.49
N TYR A 1129 -26.15 24.62 -55.86
CA TYR A 1129 -24.89 24.03 -56.34
C TYR A 1129 -25.04 22.74 -57.16
N ARG A 1130 -26.22 22.10 -57.12
CA ARG A 1130 -26.49 20.89 -57.92
C ARG A 1130 -26.37 21.13 -59.44
N ASP A 1131 -26.68 22.33 -59.92
CA ASP A 1131 -26.58 22.71 -61.34
C ASP A 1131 -25.12 22.81 -61.82
N PHE A 1132 -24.17 22.86 -60.87
CA PHE A 1132 -22.73 22.87 -61.15
C PHE A 1132 -22.05 21.53 -60.89
N ASN A 1133 -22.82 20.43 -60.74
CA ASN A 1133 -22.28 19.10 -60.46
C ASN A 1133 -21.39 19.05 -59.19
N VAL A 1134 -21.70 19.91 -58.21
CA VAL A 1134 -21.11 19.90 -56.87
C VAL A 1134 -22.12 19.27 -55.92
N LYS A 1135 -21.73 18.18 -55.25
CA LYS A 1135 -22.60 17.47 -54.31
C LYS A 1135 -22.54 18.13 -52.94
N ILE A 1136 -23.69 18.37 -52.34
CA ILE A 1136 -23.81 18.80 -50.95
C ILE A 1136 -24.52 17.68 -50.17
N VAL A 1137 -23.92 17.24 -49.06
CA VAL A 1137 -24.42 16.15 -48.21
C VAL A 1137 -24.54 16.66 -46.79
N LEU A 1138 -25.69 16.40 -46.17
CA LEU A 1138 -25.99 16.71 -44.80
C LEU A 1138 -26.11 15.41 -44.00
N VAL A 1139 -25.12 15.15 -43.15
CA VAL A 1139 -25.09 13.96 -42.31
C VAL A 1139 -25.82 14.24 -41.00
N GLU A 1140 -26.82 13.44 -40.66
CA GLU A 1140 -27.68 13.65 -39.48
C GLU A 1140 -27.46 12.52 -38.48
N PRO A 1141 -26.38 12.55 -37.67
CA PRO A 1141 -26.11 11.52 -36.70
C PRO A 1141 -27.14 11.53 -35.56
N GLY A 1142 -27.49 10.33 -35.10
CA GLY A 1142 -28.08 10.10 -33.78
C GLY A 1142 -27.00 10.06 -32.69
N PRO A 1143 -27.23 9.36 -31.57
CA PRO A 1143 -26.23 9.21 -30.52
C PRO A 1143 -25.12 8.21 -30.94
N PHE A 1144 -23.87 8.68 -31.03
CA PHE A 1144 -22.67 7.87 -31.35
C PHE A 1144 -21.61 7.98 -30.25
N ARG A 1145 -20.84 6.89 -30.03
CA ARG A 1145 -19.77 6.77 -29.03
C ARG A 1145 -18.51 7.55 -29.41
N THR A 1146 -18.65 8.86 -29.43
CA THR A 1146 -17.55 9.81 -29.63
C THR A 1146 -17.35 10.64 -28.37
N ASN A 1147 -16.25 11.38 -28.30
CA ASN A 1147 -16.02 12.36 -27.23
C ASN A 1147 -16.99 13.57 -27.25
N PHE A 1148 -18.02 13.59 -28.11
CA PHE A 1148 -18.96 14.70 -28.24
C PHE A 1148 -19.79 14.97 -26.97
N LEU A 1149 -20.21 13.94 -26.23
CA LEU A 1149 -20.89 14.11 -24.93
C LEU A 1149 -19.91 14.29 -23.75
N GLY A 1150 -18.61 14.37 -24.01
CA GLY A 1150 -17.61 14.61 -22.97
C GLY A 1150 -17.59 16.09 -22.54
N GLU A 1151 -16.92 16.36 -21.41
CA GLU A 1151 -16.92 17.67 -20.73
C GLU A 1151 -16.48 18.87 -21.59
N ASN A 1152 -15.69 18.63 -22.64
CA ASN A 1152 -15.16 19.67 -23.52
C ASN A 1152 -16.06 20.00 -24.74
N ALA A 1153 -17.00 19.13 -25.10
CA ALA A 1153 -17.79 19.25 -26.32
C ALA A 1153 -19.30 19.37 -26.06
N ALA A 1154 -19.80 18.86 -24.94
CA ALA A 1154 -21.18 19.09 -24.47
C ALA A 1154 -21.14 19.79 -23.11
N VAL A 1155 -21.02 21.12 -23.13
CA VAL A 1155 -20.94 21.92 -21.91
C VAL A 1155 -22.34 22.14 -21.37
N ILE A 1156 -22.57 21.76 -20.12
CA ILE A 1156 -23.83 21.97 -19.40
C ILE A 1156 -23.64 23.13 -18.42
N ARG A 1157 -24.39 24.21 -18.58
CA ARG A 1157 -24.43 25.33 -17.63
C ARG A 1157 -25.22 24.93 -16.37
N PRO A 1158 -24.85 25.44 -15.19
CA PRO A 1158 -25.67 25.27 -13.99
C PRO A 1158 -27.10 25.74 -14.23
N ILE A 1159 -28.08 24.94 -13.81
CA ILE A 1159 -29.49 25.29 -13.94
C ILE A 1159 -30.01 25.96 -12.67
N SER A 1160 -30.89 26.96 -12.83
CA SER A 1160 -31.57 27.61 -11.73
C SER A 1160 -32.57 26.67 -11.04
N SER A 1161 -33.04 27.04 -9.84
CA SER A 1161 -33.99 26.24 -9.06
C SER A 1161 -35.32 25.97 -9.78
N PHE A 1162 -35.70 26.81 -10.75
CA PHE A 1162 -36.94 26.65 -11.53
C PHE A 1162 -36.93 25.42 -12.45
N TYR A 1163 -35.75 24.99 -12.90
CA TYR A 1163 -35.62 23.83 -13.79
C TYR A 1163 -35.36 22.51 -13.05
N LYS A 1164 -35.12 22.54 -11.74
CA LYS A 1164 -34.95 21.33 -10.92
C LYS A 1164 -36.25 20.53 -10.86
N GLY A 1165 -36.16 19.22 -11.06
CA GLY A 1165 -37.28 18.28 -11.14
C GLY A 1165 -38.09 18.33 -12.44
N THR A 1166 -37.68 19.13 -13.44
CA THR A 1166 -38.39 19.26 -14.72
C THR A 1166 -37.79 18.39 -15.81
N SER A 1167 -38.46 18.30 -16.96
CA SER A 1167 -37.97 17.59 -18.16
C SER A 1167 -36.66 18.18 -18.70
N THR A 1168 -36.35 19.44 -18.40
CA THR A 1168 -35.04 20.06 -18.67
C THR A 1168 -33.94 19.38 -17.88
N GLU A 1169 -34.07 19.26 -16.55
CA GLU A 1169 -33.07 18.57 -15.72
C GLU A 1169 -32.97 17.08 -16.10
N THR A 1170 -34.09 16.42 -16.38
CA THR A 1170 -34.08 15.02 -16.86
C THR A 1170 -33.27 14.87 -18.14
N THR A 1171 -33.43 15.78 -19.09
CA THR A 1171 -32.71 15.73 -20.38
C THR A 1171 -31.22 16.02 -20.19
N LEU A 1172 -30.86 17.00 -19.37
CA LEU A 1172 -29.47 17.34 -19.07
C LEU A 1172 -28.74 16.22 -18.31
N ASN A 1173 -29.41 15.59 -17.35
CA ASN A 1173 -28.88 14.41 -16.66
C ASN A 1173 -28.70 13.25 -17.64
N HIS A 1174 -29.68 13.00 -18.51
CA HIS A 1174 -29.55 11.97 -19.53
C HIS A 1174 -28.36 12.23 -20.48
N LEU A 1175 -28.12 13.47 -20.91
CA LEU A 1175 -26.96 13.82 -21.72
C LEU A 1175 -25.64 13.58 -20.98
N LYS A 1176 -25.60 13.87 -19.67
CA LYS A 1176 -24.44 13.64 -18.81
C LYS A 1176 -24.17 12.15 -18.60
N ASP A 1177 -25.22 11.39 -18.32
CA ASP A 1177 -25.13 9.98 -17.95
C ASP A 1177 -24.95 9.05 -19.17
N SER A 1178 -25.30 9.52 -20.37
CA SER A 1178 -25.21 8.72 -21.61
C SER A 1178 -23.86 8.81 -22.33
N HIS A 1179 -22.86 9.49 -21.76
CA HIS A 1179 -21.52 9.48 -22.32
C HIS A 1179 -20.99 8.02 -22.31
N VAL A 1180 -20.37 7.57 -23.40
CA VAL A 1180 -19.89 6.19 -23.67
C VAL A 1180 -20.97 5.11 -23.93
N ASP A 1181 -22.21 5.32 -23.51
CA ASP A 1181 -23.30 4.34 -23.65
C ASP A 1181 -24.11 4.47 -24.95
N GLN A 1182 -23.73 5.41 -25.84
CA GLN A 1182 -24.46 5.63 -27.08
C GLN A 1182 -24.48 4.38 -27.99
N PRO A 1183 -25.57 4.07 -28.71
CA PRO A 1183 -25.64 2.87 -29.55
C PRO A 1183 -24.83 2.98 -30.86
N GLY A 1184 -24.52 4.19 -31.33
CA GLY A 1184 -23.86 4.41 -32.61
C GLY A 1184 -22.34 4.14 -32.58
N ASP A 1185 -21.86 3.41 -33.58
CA ASP A 1185 -20.44 3.12 -33.80
C ASP A 1185 -19.78 4.18 -34.72
N PRO A 1186 -18.79 4.95 -34.24
CA PRO A 1186 -18.17 6.03 -34.99
C PRO A 1186 -17.30 5.56 -36.17
N ILE A 1187 -16.70 4.37 -36.09
CA ILE A 1187 -15.89 3.81 -37.18
C ILE A 1187 -16.79 3.40 -38.34
N LYS A 1188 -17.93 2.76 -38.03
CA LYS A 1188 -18.94 2.42 -39.04
C LYS A 1188 -19.54 3.66 -39.68
N ALA A 1189 -19.88 4.68 -38.89
CA ALA A 1189 -20.39 5.94 -39.44
C ALA A 1189 -19.39 6.62 -40.38
N ALA A 1190 -18.12 6.74 -39.98
CA ALA A 1190 -17.08 7.30 -40.84
C ALA A 1190 -16.89 6.49 -42.13
N THR A 1191 -16.98 5.16 -42.04
CA THR A 1191 -16.96 4.28 -43.21
C THR A 1191 -18.10 4.59 -44.17
N ILE A 1192 -19.34 4.70 -43.67
CA ILE A 1192 -20.50 5.07 -44.49
C ILE A 1192 -20.36 6.47 -45.09
N ILE A 1193 -19.89 7.46 -44.31
CA ILE A 1193 -19.72 8.85 -44.80
C ILE A 1193 -18.71 8.89 -45.97
N VAL A 1194 -17.56 8.20 -45.83
CA VAL A 1194 -16.56 8.13 -46.91
C VAL A 1194 -17.08 7.34 -48.10
N ASP A 1195 -17.67 6.17 -47.89
CA ASP A 1195 -18.23 5.35 -48.96
C ASP A 1195 -19.36 6.11 -49.71
N TYR A 1196 -20.18 6.89 -49.01
CA TYR A 1196 -21.22 7.76 -49.59
C TYR A 1196 -20.63 8.88 -50.46
N ALA A 1197 -19.60 9.56 -49.96
CA ALA A 1197 -18.90 10.58 -50.72
C ALA A 1197 -18.31 10.01 -52.02
N LEU A 1198 -17.73 8.81 -51.96
CA LEU A 1198 -17.09 8.16 -53.10
C LEU A 1198 -18.06 7.41 -54.03
N GLY A 1199 -19.30 7.17 -53.59
CA GLY A 1199 -20.26 6.34 -54.35
C GLY A 1199 -19.87 4.86 -54.40
N GLU A 1200 -19.18 4.39 -53.37
CA GLU A 1200 -18.66 3.03 -53.26
C GLU A 1200 -19.35 2.24 -52.13
N GLY A 1201 -18.96 0.97 -51.98
CA GLY A 1201 -19.38 0.14 -50.86
C GLY A 1201 -20.90 0.04 -50.75
N SER A 1202 -21.42 0.26 -49.54
CA SER A 1202 -22.85 0.22 -49.26
C SER A 1202 -23.65 1.40 -49.82
N ALA A 1203 -22.98 2.46 -50.28
CA ALA A 1203 -23.62 3.65 -50.85
C ALA A 1203 -23.63 3.64 -52.40
N LYS A 1204 -23.10 2.57 -53.02
CA LYS A 1204 -23.08 2.44 -54.48
C LYS A 1204 -24.49 2.50 -55.05
N GLY A 1205 -24.75 3.49 -55.91
CA GLY A 1205 -26.06 3.72 -56.53
C GLY A 1205 -27.11 4.40 -55.65
N SER A 1206 -26.74 4.92 -54.46
CA SER A 1206 -27.64 5.59 -53.53
C SER A 1206 -27.09 6.92 -52.96
N ASN A 1207 -26.02 7.46 -53.56
CA ASN A 1207 -25.29 8.63 -53.08
C ASN A 1207 -25.69 9.97 -53.76
N GLU A 1208 -26.98 10.17 -53.98
CA GLU A 1208 -27.54 11.38 -54.63
C GLU A 1208 -28.45 12.21 -53.72
N PHE A 1209 -28.75 11.72 -52.52
CA PHE A 1209 -29.64 12.38 -51.58
C PHE A 1209 -28.90 13.45 -50.75
N LEU A 1210 -29.61 14.53 -50.43
CA LEU A 1210 -29.09 15.58 -49.54
C LEU A 1210 -28.85 15.05 -48.13
N ARG A 1211 -29.84 14.35 -47.56
CA ARG A 1211 -29.85 13.97 -46.14
C ARG A 1211 -29.40 12.52 -45.92
N LEU A 1212 -28.50 12.33 -44.97
CA LEU A 1212 -27.97 11.03 -44.57
C LEU A 1212 -28.12 10.83 -43.05
N PRO A 1213 -29.30 10.39 -42.58
CA PRO A 1213 -29.50 10.00 -41.18
C PRO A 1213 -28.67 8.75 -40.84
N LEU A 1214 -27.84 8.85 -39.80
CA LEU A 1214 -26.99 7.72 -39.38
C LEU A 1214 -27.40 7.20 -38.01
N GLY A 1215 -27.66 5.89 -37.95
CA GLY A 1215 -28.08 5.17 -36.74
C GLY A 1215 -29.59 4.91 -36.69
N SER A 1216 -29.98 3.77 -36.13
CA SER A 1216 -31.40 3.38 -36.02
C SER A 1216 -32.24 4.36 -35.20
N GLY A 1217 -31.66 4.94 -34.15
CA GLY A 1217 -32.29 6.02 -33.37
C GLY A 1217 -32.48 7.30 -34.16
N ALA A 1218 -31.56 7.61 -35.09
CA ALA A 1218 -31.70 8.78 -35.95
C ALA A 1218 -32.88 8.63 -36.89
N LEU A 1219 -32.98 7.49 -37.59
CA LEU A 1219 -34.11 7.18 -38.47
C LEU A 1219 -35.45 7.25 -37.74
N LYS A 1220 -35.55 6.65 -36.54
CA LYS A 1220 -36.77 6.74 -35.71
C LYS A 1220 -37.11 8.19 -35.34
N THR A 1221 -36.10 9.01 -35.06
CA THR A 1221 -36.29 10.42 -34.69
C THR A 1221 -36.82 11.23 -35.86
N VAL A 1222 -36.24 11.05 -37.05
CA VAL A 1222 -36.70 11.70 -38.28
C VAL A 1222 -38.13 11.27 -38.61
N GLN A 1223 -38.42 9.98 -38.57
CA GLN A 1223 -39.75 9.43 -38.84
C GLN A 1223 -40.81 10.00 -37.90
N GLY A 1224 -40.55 9.99 -36.58
CA GLY A 1224 -41.48 10.55 -35.60
C GLY A 1224 -41.67 12.06 -35.74
N LYS A 1225 -40.66 12.80 -36.24
CA LYS A 1225 -40.82 14.23 -36.53
C LYS A 1225 -41.73 14.47 -37.74
N ILE A 1226 -41.61 13.65 -38.79
CA ILE A 1226 -42.48 13.73 -39.97
C ILE A 1226 -43.93 13.48 -39.53
N GLU A 1227 -44.19 12.40 -38.80
CA GLU A 1227 -45.53 12.05 -38.31
C GLU A 1227 -46.13 13.19 -37.46
N SER A 1228 -45.33 13.77 -36.55
CA SER A 1228 -45.77 14.91 -35.73
C SER A 1228 -46.10 16.17 -36.55
N LEU A 1229 -45.36 16.43 -37.63
CA LEU A 1229 -45.66 17.55 -38.53
C LEU A 1229 -46.92 17.28 -39.35
N GLU A 1230 -47.11 16.06 -39.86
CA GLU A 1230 -48.31 15.68 -40.60
C GLU A 1230 -49.57 15.79 -39.73
N GLU A 1231 -49.51 15.33 -38.48
CA GLU A 1231 -50.59 15.47 -37.51
C GLU A 1231 -50.94 16.94 -37.27
N ASN A 1232 -49.91 17.78 -37.06
CA ASN A 1232 -50.10 19.21 -36.86
C ASN A 1232 -50.76 19.88 -38.09
N LEU A 1233 -50.22 19.62 -39.28
CA LEU A 1233 -50.75 20.14 -40.54
C LEU A 1233 -52.18 19.69 -40.80
N ALA A 1234 -52.53 18.44 -40.47
CA ALA A 1234 -53.90 17.96 -40.57
C ALA A 1234 -54.83 18.73 -39.61
N GLY A 1235 -54.40 18.97 -38.38
CA GLY A 1235 -55.18 19.70 -37.37
C GLY A 1235 -55.43 21.17 -37.70
N VAL A 1236 -54.53 21.83 -38.43
CA VAL A 1236 -54.66 23.25 -38.81
C VAL A 1236 -55.05 23.48 -40.27
N ARG A 1237 -55.29 22.42 -41.05
CA ARG A 1237 -55.44 22.50 -42.52
C ARG A 1237 -56.47 23.53 -42.97
N GLU A 1238 -57.71 23.45 -42.47
CA GLU A 1238 -58.78 24.36 -42.87
C GLU A 1238 -58.47 25.81 -42.48
N MET A 1239 -57.91 26.02 -41.28
CA MET A 1239 -57.52 27.35 -40.80
C MET A 1239 -56.41 27.94 -41.67
N ALA A 1240 -55.37 27.17 -41.99
CA ALA A 1240 -54.26 27.61 -42.82
C ALA A 1240 -54.70 27.92 -44.25
N GLN A 1241 -55.59 27.10 -44.85
CA GLN A 1241 -56.09 27.33 -46.20
C GLN A 1241 -57.12 28.47 -46.29
N SER A 1242 -57.76 28.84 -45.18
CA SER A 1242 -58.75 29.94 -45.16
C SER A 1242 -58.17 31.33 -45.41
N THR A 1243 -56.83 31.47 -45.49
CA THR A 1243 -56.14 32.73 -45.75
C THR A 1243 -55.77 32.96 -47.22
N ASP A 1244 -56.07 32.00 -48.10
CA ASP A 1244 -55.81 32.10 -49.54
C ASP A 1244 -57.00 32.72 -50.28
N PHE A 1245 -56.75 33.46 -51.36
CA PHE A 1245 -57.78 34.08 -52.22
C PHE A 1245 -58.47 33.09 -53.16
#